data_AF-D0MS22-F1
#
_entry.id   AF-D0MS22-F1
#
_cell.length_a   1.000
_cell.length_b   1.000
_cell.length_c   1.000
_cell.angle_alpha   90.00
_cell.angle_beta   90.00
_cell.angle_gamma   90.00
#
_symmetry.space_group_name_H-M   'P 1'
#
loop_
_entity.id
_entity.type
_entity.pdbx_description
1 polymer ?
#
loop_
_entity_poly.entity_id
_entity_poly.type
_entity_poly.pdbx_seq_one_letter_code
_entity_poly.pdbx_strand_id
1 'polypeptide(L)'
;MDSMDSLSAADPAAEVARLKSEVHAKDEALNALKAKTKAFVDNMRSQLAYETQKVTALEAKLKEATVTAAASPAPVDSAEKQRLTEEIEKLKKETTARENDLKTRAKSFADAISSQLEAEREKCRDLEAQLQLRTEALAAAEAAKAAADQAKEMDFLSQPVMATGSHTDDEFNAVQSQLNSANFDMADLRERLRSVETEASQSVQQALSLRQELETLRTSSEQQRGQLQAEVEALKARESSLQTELDSQQTQVKDSSLLEADTTKTRELEFQLEQHKIENQHLQKQLSDKDFQLEQLDSYRRRADDSEAKTLQHQAEISALQNQLQTKSNELASYSCSKCTELGEKLAEITQLYEKVNLGRSRSDSLIAETQSQLGEMQTIKQQYVASQERLDDMMKQNLKLNEKISEKEVEVTTLKAEMKKWSMEMAELQAQHSSLKSDTSEHRQRSESVHAEFQKAETTLKDLQTKCAQLEKKNQELTTSIETSNKENTDKRQKAKALVQSLVSEKTGLLESRSALQKEVDRLRMEVNQRNVDNDQQVKQLREETNDKAAQSTATIQSLTDEVAQLKHALTTVQESEKVQQRAKELAAAKREIEDSNKKRLAAKAETQKLAVELENVHKCLDHITTHVNANCTENVQQIALVQGHVKEALEVLEKRAGVGAQNKQKTPEDDTAEIVRKAEALSGVRSGNAQQNPGAKRLEENVSRVSEQIRQLVDITERLCDIAVEQNDANLKDIIFTKLTQTFTQCFAEKLQTVYNKADEAVSLLDAHGPTSESGHAAVRPVS
;
A
#
# COMPACT_ATOMS: atom_id res chain seq x y z
N MET A 1 17.43 -22.06 30.17
CA MET A 1 16.04 -21.78 29.70
C MET A 1 15.11 -22.63 30.57
N ASP A 2 14.65 -22.20 31.75
CA ASP A 2 14.37 -20.85 32.27
C ASP A 2 13.14 -20.17 31.66
N SER A 3 11.96 -20.69 32.02
CA SER A 3 10.64 -20.03 32.13
C SER A 3 9.58 -21.11 32.34
N MET A 4 8.57 -20.98 33.21
CA MET A 4 8.36 -20.07 34.35
C MET A 4 7.47 -20.85 35.33
N ASP A 5 7.76 -20.79 36.64
CA ASP A 5 6.78 -21.18 37.65
C ASP A 5 6.69 -20.06 38.70
N SER A 6 5.64 -19.25 38.59
CA SER A 6 5.52 -17.95 39.27
C SER A 6 4.80 -18.02 40.62
N LEU A 7 4.86 -19.18 41.27
CA LEU A 7 4.36 -19.42 42.62
C LEU A 7 5.30 -18.83 43.67
N SER A 8 5.01 -17.58 44.08
CA SER A 8 5.50 -16.94 45.30
C SER A 8 7.00 -17.12 45.58
N ALA A 9 7.83 -16.23 45.02
CA ALA A 9 9.25 -16.15 45.34
C ALA A 9 9.47 -15.71 46.80
N ALA A 10 9.34 -16.65 47.73
CA ALA A 10 9.81 -16.51 49.09
C ALA A 10 11.34 -16.28 49.07
N ASP A 11 11.81 -15.36 49.91
CA ASP A 11 13.24 -15.13 50.12
C ASP A 11 13.93 -16.47 50.46
N PRO A 12 14.99 -16.88 49.75
CA PRO A 12 15.66 -18.16 50.03
C PRO A 12 16.24 -18.22 51.46
N ALA A 13 16.55 -17.08 52.09
CA ALA A 13 16.90 -17.04 53.51
C ALA A 13 15.68 -17.33 54.41
N ALA A 14 14.49 -16.85 54.04
CA ALA A 14 13.24 -17.15 54.75
C ALA A 14 12.81 -18.61 54.57
N GLU A 15 13.04 -19.22 53.41
CA GLU A 15 12.77 -20.65 53.18
C GLU A 15 13.73 -21.56 53.97
N VAL A 16 15.02 -21.21 54.05
CA VAL A 16 15.97 -21.89 54.95
C VAL A 16 15.58 -21.71 56.43
N ALA A 17 15.04 -20.56 56.83
CA ALA A 17 14.50 -20.35 58.17
C ALA A 17 13.23 -21.18 58.43
N ARG A 18 12.33 -21.29 57.43
CA ARG A 18 11.12 -22.13 57.48
C ARG A 18 11.50 -23.60 57.69
N LEU A 19 12.40 -24.14 56.86
CA LEU A 19 12.89 -25.51 56.98
C LEU A 19 13.57 -25.79 58.33
N LYS A 20 14.36 -24.85 58.87
CA LYS A 20 14.94 -24.95 60.22
C LYS A 20 13.86 -25.03 61.32
N SER A 21 12.79 -24.26 61.21
CA SER A 21 11.66 -24.35 62.15
C SER A 21 10.87 -25.66 62.03
N GLU A 22 10.75 -26.20 60.81
CA GLU A 22 10.03 -27.44 60.53
C GLU A 22 10.79 -28.68 61.05
N VAL A 23 12.12 -28.76 60.82
CA VAL A 23 12.99 -29.79 61.42
C VAL A 23 12.89 -29.75 62.95
N HIS A 24 12.98 -28.57 63.57
CA HIS A 24 12.92 -28.45 65.02
C HIS A 24 11.58 -28.92 65.60
N ALA A 25 10.46 -28.55 64.96
CA ALA A 25 9.11 -29.01 65.34
C ALA A 25 8.93 -30.53 65.15
N LYS A 26 9.59 -31.13 64.15
CA LYS A 26 9.63 -32.58 63.96
C LYS A 26 10.43 -33.30 65.04
N ASP A 27 11.56 -32.76 65.47
CA ASP A 27 12.32 -33.29 66.61
C ASP A 27 11.52 -33.24 67.92
N GLU A 28 10.79 -32.14 68.17
CA GLU A 28 9.89 -32.05 69.33
C GLU A 28 8.78 -33.10 69.26
N ALA A 29 8.16 -33.29 68.09
CA ALA A 29 7.15 -34.33 67.89
C ALA A 29 7.71 -35.75 68.10
N LEU A 30 8.92 -36.02 67.58
CA LEU A 30 9.63 -37.29 67.74
C LEU A 30 9.97 -37.57 69.22
N ASN A 31 10.35 -36.54 69.98
CA ASN A 31 10.63 -36.65 71.42
C ASN A 31 9.35 -36.79 72.27
N ALA A 32 8.27 -36.09 71.91
CA ALA A 32 6.96 -36.28 72.50
C ALA A 32 6.39 -37.70 72.23
N LEU A 33 6.66 -38.29 71.06
CA LEU A 33 6.30 -39.67 70.75
C LEU A 33 7.06 -40.65 71.66
N LYS A 34 8.40 -40.55 71.75
CA LYS A 34 9.23 -41.37 72.67
C LYS A 34 8.73 -41.32 74.12
N ALA A 35 8.34 -40.13 74.60
CA ALA A 35 7.80 -39.95 75.94
C ALA A 35 6.46 -40.67 76.14
N LYS A 36 5.55 -40.59 75.17
CA LYS A 36 4.27 -41.34 75.19
C LYS A 36 4.50 -42.85 75.16
N THR A 37 5.44 -43.35 74.35
CA THR A 37 5.81 -44.78 74.29
C THR A 37 6.22 -45.29 75.67
N LYS A 38 7.13 -44.56 76.34
CA LYS A 38 7.61 -44.93 77.67
C LYS A 38 6.47 -44.95 78.69
N ALA A 39 5.65 -43.90 78.73
CA ALA A 39 4.51 -43.80 79.64
C ALA A 39 3.49 -44.94 79.44
N PHE A 40 3.25 -45.39 78.20
CA PHE A 40 2.41 -46.54 77.92
C PHE A 40 3.02 -47.85 78.44
N VAL A 41 4.31 -48.11 78.17
CA VAL A 41 5.00 -49.32 78.63
C VAL A 41 5.05 -49.40 80.15
N ASP A 42 5.31 -48.29 80.84
CA ASP A 42 5.36 -48.26 82.30
C ASP A 42 3.96 -48.40 82.93
N ASN A 43 2.89 -47.90 82.29
CA ASN A 43 1.50 -48.17 82.68
C ASN A 43 1.15 -49.66 82.51
N MET A 44 1.47 -50.28 81.37
CA MET A 44 1.24 -51.70 81.11
C MET A 44 1.96 -52.62 82.12
N ARG A 45 3.19 -52.26 82.51
CA ARG A 45 3.93 -52.95 83.59
C ARG A 45 3.24 -52.82 84.95
N SER A 46 2.71 -51.64 85.27
CA SER A 46 1.97 -51.39 86.52
C SER A 46 0.68 -52.23 86.59
N GLN A 47 -0.09 -52.31 85.48
CA GLN A 47 -1.29 -53.14 85.41
C GLN A 47 -0.98 -54.64 85.57
N LEU A 48 0.09 -55.13 84.92
CA LEU A 48 0.51 -56.52 85.07
C LEU A 48 0.90 -56.84 86.52
N ALA A 49 1.70 -55.99 87.16
CA ALA A 49 2.08 -56.15 88.56
C ALA A 49 0.87 -56.18 89.51
N TYR A 50 -0.14 -55.35 89.26
CA TYR A 50 -1.37 -55.30 90.06
C TYR A 50 -2.21 -56.59 89.95
N GLU A 51 -2.44 -57.11 88.74
CA GLU A 51 -3.17 -58.39 88.57
C GLU A 51 -2.36 -59.58 89.11
N THR A 52 -1.01 -59.59 88.98
CA THR A 52 -0.16 -60.59 89.64
C THR A 52 -0.31 -60.54 91.17
N GLN A 53 -0.23 -59.35 91.78
CA GLN A 53 -0.38 -59.17 93.23
C GLN A 53 -1.75 -59.67 93.73
N LYS A 54 -2.82 -59.44 92.95
CA LYS A 54 -4.17 -59.90 93.23
C LYS A 54 -4.29 -61.43 93.19
N VAL A 55 -3.62 -62.12 92.27
CA VAL A 55 -3.54 -63.60 92.28
C VAL A 55 -2.81 -64.09 93.53
N THR A 56 -1.64 -63.53 93.86
CA THR A 56 -0.88 -63.92 95.06
C THR A 56 -1.68 -63.71 96.35
N ALA A 57 -2.47 -62.64 96.45
CA ALA A 57 -3.34 -62.36 97.59
C ALA A 57 -4.48 -63.39 97.73
N LEU A 58 -5.02 -63.91 96.62
CA LEU A 58 -6.04 -64.97 96.63
C LEU A 58 -5.44 -66.35 96.95
N GLU A 59 -4.24 -66.65 96.46
CA GLU A 59 -3.50 -67.86 96.86
C GLU A 59 -3.15 -67.88 98.36
N ALA A 60 -2.81 -66.71 98.93
CA ALA A 60 -2.62 -66.56 100.37
C ALA A 60 -3.91 -66.86 101.14
N LYS A 61 -5.05 -66.29 100.72
CA LYS A 61 -6.36 -66.57 101.32
C LYS A 61 -6.80 -68.03 101.20
N LEU A 62 -6.50 -68.70 100.07
CA LEU A 62 -6.78 -70.14 99.93
C LEU A 62 -5.94 -70.99 100.89
N LYS A 63 -4.66 -70.64 101.09
CA LYS A 63 -3.80 -71.31 102.08
C LYS A 63 -4.31 -71.09 103.50
N GLU A 64 -4.69 -69.86 103.83
CA GLU A 64 -5.26 -69.49 105.12
C GLU A 64 -6.57 -70.27 105.39
N ALA A 65 -7.53 -70.24 104.45
CA ALA A 65 -8.77 -71.02 104.54
C ALA A 65 -8.52 -72.53 104.62
N THR A 66 -7.51 -73.06 103.92
CA THR A 66 -7.13 -74.48 103.98
C THR A 66 -6.52 -74.87 105.33
N VAL A 67 -5.78 -73.97 105.99
CA VAL A 67 -5.26 -74.18 107.35
C VAL A 67 -6.39 -74.10 108.38
N THR A 68 -7.32 -73.15 108.24
CA THR A 68 -8.50 -73.04 109.12
C THR A 68 -9.42 -74.25 109.01
N ALA A 69 -9.71 -74.73 107.79
CA ALA A 69 -10.49 -75.94 107.57
C ALA A 69 -9.79 -77.22 108.07
N ALA A 70 -8.45 -77.24 108.16
CA ALA A 70 -7.71 -78.33 108.79
C ALA A 70 -7.79 -78.32 110.33
N ALA A 71 -8.34 -77.28 110.94
CA ALA A 71 -8.48 -77.11 112.39
C ALA A 71 -9.93 -77.26 112.90
N SER A 72 -10.91 -77.51 112.03
CA SER A 72 -12.35 -77.55 112.37
C SER A 72 -13.01 -78.86 111.89
N PRO A 73 -13.74 -79.61 112.74
CA PRO A 73 -14.25 -80.94 112.41
C PRO A 73 -15.66 -80.95 111.76
N ALA A 74 -16.02 -79.92 110.97
CA ALA A 74 -17.37 -79.75 110.42
C ALA A 74 -17.47 -80.11 108.91
N PRO A 75 -18.53 -80.78 108.42
CA PRO A 75 -18.57 -81.28 107.02
C PRO A 75 -18.82 -80.23 105.93
N VAL A 76 -18.98 -78.95 106.26
CA VAL A 76 -19.49 -77.92 105.33
C VAL A 76 -18.38 -77.33 104.44
N ASP A 77 -17.17 -77.21 104.98
CA ASP A 77 -16.04 -76.50 104.35
C ASP A 77 -15.58 -77.10 103.01
N SER A 78 -15.91 -78.37 102.72
CA SER A 78 -15.51 -79.05 101.48
C SER A 78 -16.05 -78.33 100.23
N ALA A 79 -17.31 -77.91 100.25
CA ALA A 79 -17.95 -77.25 99.11
C ALA A 79 -17.39 -75.83 98.87
N GLU A 80 -17.11 -75.08 99.94
CA GLU A 80 -16.55 -73.73 99.84
C GLU A 80 -15.07 -73.76 99.43
N LYS A 81 -14.28 -74.71 99.96
CA LYS A 81 -12.90 -74.97 99.53
C LYS A 81 -12.84 -75.39 98.06
N GLN A 82 -13.75 -76.25 97.60
CA GLN A 82 -13.83 -76.66 96.21
C GLN A 82 -14.19 -75.48 95.30
N ARG A 83 -15.21 -74.69 95.67
CA ARG A 83 -15.59 -73.46 94.96
C ARG A 83 -14.43 -72.44 94.88
N LEU A 84 -13.71 -72.20 95.98
CA LEU A 84 -12.53 -71.32 96.00
C LEU A 84 -11.38 -71.87 95.13
N THR A 85 -11.23 -73.19 95.04
CA THR A 85 -10.25 -73.84 94.17
C THR A 85 -10.62 -73.64 92.69
N GLU A 86 -11.88 -73.88 92.32
CA GLU A 86 -12.42 -73.64 90.97
C GLU A 86 -12.34 -72.15 90.58
N GLU A 87 -12.64 -71.23 91.51
CA GLU A 87 -12.54 -69.79 91.29
C GLU A 87 -11.09 -69.33 91.11
N ILE A 88 -10.13 -69.89 91.85
CA ILE A 88 -8.70 -69.62 91.64
C ILE A 88 -8.17 -70.26 90.34
N GLU A 89 -8.64 -71.44 89.97
CA GLU A 89 -8.22 -72.08 88.71
C GLU A 89 -8.77 -71.32 87.49
N LYS A 90 -10.02 -70.83 87.58
CA LYS A 90 -10.62 -69.89 86.63
C LYS A 90 -9.89 -68.55 86.59
N LEU A 91 -9.61 -67.92 87.74
CA LEU A 91 -8.90 -66.63 87.80
C LEU A 91 -7.45 -66.74 87.33
N LYS A 92 -6.78 -67.88 87.53
CA LYS A 92 -5.48 -68.16 86.90
C LYS A 92 -5.62 -68.20 85.39
N LYS A 93 -6.56 -68.99 84.85
CA LYS A 93 -6.81 -69.05 83.39
C LYS A 93 -7.15 -67.68 82.81
N GLU A 94 -7.96 -66.87 83.49
CA GLU A 94 -8.28 -65.49 83.09
C GLU A 94 -7.07 -64.55 83.19
N THR A 95 -6.25 -64.66 84.24
CA THR A 95 -5.02 -63.85 84.40
C THR A 95 -3.99 -64.20 83.33
N THR A 96 -3.75 -65.48 83.03
CA THR A 96 -2.83 -65.88 81.95
C THR A 96 -3.35 -65.45 80.58
N ALA A 97 -4.67 -65.52 80.35
CA ALA A 97 -5.29 -65.00 79.12
C ALA A 97 -5.12 -63.48 79.00
N ARG A 98 -5.37 -62.72 80.08
CA ARG A 98 -5.13 -61.26 80.13
C ARG A 98 -3.66 -60.92 79.99
N GLU A 99 -2.74 -61.66 80.62
CA GLU A 99 -1.30 -61.45 80.48
C GLU A 99 -0.86 -61.64 79.02
N ASN A 100 -1.39 -62.66 78.33
CA ASN A 100 -1.09 -62.90 76.92
C ASN A 100 -1.72 -61.84 76.00
N ASP A 101 -2.94 -61.37 76.28
CA ASP A 101 -3.57 -60.24 75.56
C ASP A 101 -2.79 -58.93 75.81
N LEU A 102 -2.46 -58.61 77.06
CA LEU A 102 -1.65 -57.45 77.43
C LEU A 102 -0.24 -57.50 76.80
N LYS A 103 0.41 -58.66 76.75
CA LYS A 103 1.68 -58.86 76.01
C LYS A 103 1.50 -58.66 74.51
N THR A 104 0.42 -59.18 73.93
CA THR A 104 0.12 -59.05 72.49
C THR A 104 -0.16 -57.60 72.11
N ARG A 105 -0.95 -56.88 72.91
CA ARG A 105 -1.20 -55.44 72.76
C ARG A 105 0.04 -54.58 73.03
N ALA A 106 0.84 -54.92 74.04
CA ALA A 106 2.11 -54.23 74.29
C ALA A 106 3.07 -54.40 73.11
N LYS A 107 3.14 -55.60 72.53
CA LYS A 107 3.94 -55.87 71.33
C LYS A 107 3.40 -55.14 70.11
N SER A 108 2.11 -55.27 69.76
CA SER A 108 1.57 -54.59 68.58
C SER A 108 1.61 -53.06 68.69
N PHE A 109 1.46 -52.50 69.90
CA PHE A 109 1.70 -51.08 70.15
C PHE A 109 3.19 -50.71 70.00
N ALA A 110 4.12 -51.52 70.52
CA ALA A 110 5.55 -51.28 70.37
C ALA A 110 6.01 -51.38 68.90
N ASP A 111 5.51 -52.36 68.15
CA ASP A 111 5.80 -52.57 66.73
C ASP A 111 5.25 -51.40 65.89
N ALA A 112 3.98 -51.00 66.11
CA ALA A 112 3.35 -49.87 65.41
C ALA A 112 4.02 -48.52 65.73
N ILE A 113 4.37 -48.28 67.00
CA ILE A 113 5.11 -47.07 67.41
C ILE A 113 6.54 -47.08 66.89
N SER A 114 7.21 -48.24 66.80
CA SER A 114 8.55 -48.35 66.21
C SER A 114 8.52 -48.02 64.72
N SER A 115 7.53 -48.53 63.99
CA SER A 115 7.27 -48.14 62.59
C SER A 115 7.00 -46.63 62.46
N GLN A 116 6.14 -46.06 63.29
CA GLN A 116 5.85 -44.61 63.27
C GLN A 116 7.09 -43.76 63.61
N LEU A 117 7.93 -44.23 64.53
CA LEU A 117 9.14 -43.53 64.97
C LEU A 117 10.26 -43.63 63.91
N GLU A 118 10.37 -44.73 63.18
CA GLU A 118 11.28 -44.85 62.04
C GLU A 118 10.81 -43.98 60.86
N ALA A 119 9.50 -43.95 60.57
CA ALA A 119 8.93 -43.10 59.52
C ALA A 119 9.07 -41.59 59.82
N GLU A 120 9.00 -41.15 61.08
CA GLU A 120 9.30 -39.74 61.42
C GLU A 120 10.82 -39.47 61.49
N ARG A 121 11.67 -40.45 61.86
CA ARG A 121 13.14 -40.34 61.70
C ARG A 121 13.54 -40.12 60.25
N GLU A 122 12.96 -40.89 59.34
CA GLU A 122 13.21 -40.80 57.89
C GLU A 122 12.87 -39.41 57.36
N LYS A 123 11.66 -38.90 57.67
CA LYS A 123 11.26 -37.52 57.35
C LYS A 123 12.17 -36.45 57.96
N CYS A 124 12.73 -36.68 59.15
CA CYS A 124 13.72 -35.77 59.73
C CYS A 124 14.99 -35.75 58.88
N ARG A 125 15.54 -36.92 58.50
CA ARG A 125 16.72 -37.02 57.59
C ARG A 125 16.46 -36.36 56.24
N ASP A 126 15.27 -36.55 55.66
CA ASP A 126 14.89 -35.95 54.38
C ASP A 126 14.81 -34.41 54.46
N LEU A 127 14.24 -33.88 55.55
CA LEU A 127 14.17 -32.44 55.79
C LEU A 127 15.56 -31.86 56.12
N GLU A 128 16.41 -32.56 56.88
CA GLU A 128 17.81 -32.18 57.11
C GLU A 128 18.61 -32.13 55.79
N ALA A 129 18.45 -33.14 54.92
CA ALA A 129 19.12 -33.19 53.62
C ALA A 129 18.64 -32.05 52.70
N GLN A 130 17.32 -31.77 52.65
CA GLN A 130 16.77 -30.64 51.90
C GLN A 130 17.24 -29.29 52.46
N LEU A 131 17.29 -29.14 53.78
CA LEU A 131 17.78 -27.95 54.48
C LEU A 131 19.26 -27.71 54.21
N GLN A 132 20.09 -28.76 54.24
CA GLN A 132 21.50 -28.69 53.87
C GLN A 132 21.67 -28.27 52.41
N LEU A 133 21.02 -28.95 51.47
CA LEU A 133 21.11 -28.66 50.02
C LEU A 133 20.62 -27.23 49.71
N ARG A 134 19.55 -26.75 50.38
CA ARG A 134 19.09 -25.36 50.28
C ARG A 134 20.04 -24.34 50.93
N THR A 135 20.74 -24.71 52.00
CA THR A 135 21.75 -23.86 52.64
C THR A 135 23.00 -23.74 51.78
N GLU A 136 23.43 -24.84 51.15
CA GLU A 136 24.53 -24.86 50.16
C GLU A 136 24.16 -24.04 48.91
N ALA A 137 22.92 -24.16 48.41
CA ALA A 137 22.43 -23.34 47.31
C ALA A 137 22.34 -21.84 47.66
N LEU A 138 21.96 -21.49 48.90
CA LEU A 138 21.97 -20.10 49.39
C LEU A 138 23.40 -19.56 49.41
N ALA A 139 24.36 -20.29 49.98
CA ALA A 139 25.76 -19.89 50.03
C ALA A 139 26.37 -19.75 48.62
N ALA A 140 26.02 -20.62 47.68
CA ALA A 140 26.41 -20.51 46.28
C ALA A 140 25.81 -19.28 45.59
N ALA A 141 24.54 -18.93 45.89
CA ALA A 141 23.89 -17.73 45.37
C ALA A 141 24.50 -16.44 45.96
N GLU A 142 24.86 -16.42 47.24
CA GLU A 142 25.56 -15.31 47.88
C GLU A 142 26.97 -15.12 47.30
N ALA A 143 27.72 -16.20 47.07
CA ALA A 143 29.02 -16.17 46.40
C ALA A 143 28.92 -15.68 44.94
N ALA A 144 27.91 -16.15 44.19
CA ALA A 144 27.65 -15.70 42.82
C ALA A 144 27.25 -14.21 42.78
N LYS A 145 26.48 -13.73 43.77
CA LYS A 145 26.12 -12.31 43.91
C LYS A 145 27.34 -11.44 44.21
N ALA A 146 28.23 -11.89 45.10
CA ALA A 146 29.50 -11.20 45.39
C ALA A 146 30.40 -11.09 44.14
N ALA A 147 30.43 -12.12 43.29
CA ALA A 147 31.12 -12.07 42.00
C ALA A 147 30.43 -11.15 40.98
N ALA A 148 29.09 -11.15 40.94
CA ALA A 148 28.31 -10.33 40.00
C ALA A 148 28.37 -8.82 40.32
N ASP A 149 28.48 -8.43 41.59
CA ASP A 149 28.66 -7.04 41.97
C ASP A 149 30.12 -6.55 41.74
N GLN A 150 31.09 -7.46 41.64
CA GLN A 150 32.47 -7.14 41.23
C GLN A 150 32.64 -7.01 39.70
N ALA A 151 31.67 -7.47 38.91
CA ALA A 151 31.71 -7.47 37.43
C ALA A 151 31.03 -6.24 36.78
N LYS A 152 30.44 -5.32 37.55
CA LYS A 152 29.63 -4.18 37.03
C LYS A 152 30.40 -2.88 36.78
N GLU A 153 31.69 -2.83 37.08
CA GLU A 153 32.48 -1.58 37.01
C GLU A 153 33.28 -1.41 35.69
N MET A 154 33.20 -2.39 34.77
CA MET A 154 34.07 -2.48 33.58
C MET A 154 33.32 -2.96 32.31
N ASP A 155 32.38 -2.17 31.78
CA ASP A 155 32.16 -2.12 30.33
C ASP A 155 31.56 -0.77 29.87
N PHE A 156 32.22 -0.10 28.92
CA PHE A 156 31.84 1.22 28.42
C PHE A 156 32.44 1.46 27.02
N LEU A 157 31.63 1.96 26.07
CA LEU A 157 31.91 2.11 24.62
C LEU A 157 31.95 0.77 23.85
N SER A 158 31.12 0.56 22.81
CA SER A 158 31.23 1.30 21.54
C SER A 158 29.99 1.13 20.63
N GLN A 159 29.90 1.92 19.55
CA GLN A 159 28.80 1.93 18.56
C GLN A 159 29.32 1.76 17.10
N PRO A 160 28.47 1.72 16.05
CA PRO A 160 28.69 0.86 14.87
C PRO A 160 29.33 1.55 13.64
N VAL A 161 29.61 0.74 12.60
CA VAL A 161 29.98 1.18 11.25
C VAL A 161 29.17 0.41 10.21
N MET A 162 28.75 1.07 9.12
CA MET A 162 28.02 0.45 8.00
C MET A 162 28.94 0.14 6.80
N ALA A 163 28.50 -0.76 5.92
CA ALA A 163 29.03 -0.94 4.56
C ALA A 163 27.89 -1.18 3.56
N THR A 164 28.05 -0.74 2.31
CA THR A 164 26.99 -0.73 1.29
C THR A 164 27.51 -1.01 -0.12
N GLY A 165 26.80 -1.84 -0.89
CA GLY A 165 27.07 -2.15 -2.30
C GLY A 165 27.66 -3.57 -2.52
N SER A 166 27.48 -4.22 -3.67
CA SER A 166 26.74 -3.77 -4.88
C SER A 166 26.36 -4.90 -5.86
N HIS A 167 25.09 -4.92 -6.25
CA HIS A 167 24.53 -5.35 -7.56
C HIS A 167 24.80 -6.77 -8.14
N THR A 168 23.67 -7.48 -8.28
CA THR A 168 23.26 -8.34 -9.43
C THR A 168 23.88 -9.71 -9.66
N ASP A 169 25.19 -9.95 -9.48
CA ASP A 169 25.71 -11.33 -9.56
C ASP A 169 25.33 -12.15 -8.32
N ASP A 170 25.19 -11.47 -7.17
CA ASP A 170 24.70 -12.08 -5.92
C ASP A 170 23.26 -12.57 -6.03
N GLU A 171 22.42 -12.04 -6.91
CA GLU A 171 21.03 -12.49 -7.05
C GLU A 171 20.96 -13.85 -7.78
N PHE A 172 21.79 -14.06 -8.81
CA PHE A 172 21.89 -15.38 -9.45
C PHE A 172 22.54 -16.40 -8.51
N ASN A 173 23.60 -16.02 -7.79
CA ASN A 173 24.24 -16.89 -6.80
C ASN A 173 23.32 -17.17 -5.60
N ALA A 174 22.49 -16.22 -5.16
CA ALA A 174 21.50 -16.43 -4.11
C ALA A 174 20.35 -17.32 -4.57
N VAL A 175 19.87 -17.20 -5.82
CA VAL A 175 18.85 -18.12 -6.37
C VAL A 175 19.44 -19.52 -6.59
N GLN A 176 20.69 -19.64 -7.05
CA GLN A 176 21.39 -20.92 -7.15
C GLN A 176 21.66 -21.54 -5.75
N SER A 177 21.98 -20.71 -4.75
CA SER A 177 22.14 -21.11 -3.36
C SER A 177 20.80 -21.53 -2.72
N GLN A 178 19.71 -20.81 -2.98
CA GLN A 178 18.35 -21.19 -2.57
C GLN A 178 17.88 -22.47 -3.27
N LEU A 179 18.21 -22.68 -4.54
CA LEU A 179 17.92 -23.92 -5.25
C LEU A 179 18.75 -25.10 -4.71
N ASN A 180 20.01 -24.85 -4.34
CA ASN A 180 20.86 -25.85 -3.70
C ASN A 180 20.38 -26.16 -2.27
N SER A 181 19.96 -25.14 -1.50
CA SER A 181 19.30 -25.30 -0.19
C SER A 181 18.03 -26.12 -0.36
N ALA A 182 17.09 -25.71 -1.21
CA ALA A 182 15.84 -26.42 -1.43
C ALA A 182 16.03 -27.86 -1.93
N ASN A 183 17.13 -28.16 -2.65
CA ASN A 183 17.52 -29.53 -2.98
C ASN A 183 18.09 -30.30 -1.78
N PHE A 184 18.83 -29.65 -0.87
CA PHE A 184 19.28 -30.21 0.40
C PHE A 184 18.10 -30.42 1.38
N ASP A 185 17.19 -29.46 1.47
CA ASP A 185 15.95 -29.52 2.25
C ASP A 185 15.03 -30.63 1.70
N MET A 186 14.93 -30.78 0.37
CA MET A 186 14.27 -31.94 -0.25
C MET A 186 15.05 -33.25 -0.12
N ALA A 187 16.36 -33.23 0.15
CA ALA A 187 17.11 -34.45 0.47
C ALA A 187 16.83 -34.85 1.92
N ASP A 188 16.94 -33.93 2.87
CA ASP A 188 16.61 -34.13 4.29
C ASP A 188 15.14 -34.54 4.48
N LEU A 189 14.19 -33.94 3.75
CA LEU A 189 12.79 -34.39 3.75
C LEU A 189 12.61 -35.82 3.19
N ARG A 190 13.43 -36.27 2.22
CA ARG A 190 13.41 -37.65 1.72
C ARG A 190 14.10 -38.62 2.69
N GLU A 191 15.15 -38.17 3.38
CA GLU A 191 15.84 -38.91 4.42
C GLU A 191 14.91 -39.14 5.62
N ARG A 192 14.22 -38.08 6.09
CA ARG A 192 13.15 -38.15 7.09
C ARG A 192 11.98 -39.01 6.65
N LEU A 193 11.55 -38.92 5.39
CA LEU A 193 10.48 -39.79 4.88
C LEU A 193 10.89 -41.27 4.95
N ARG A 194 12.14 -41.62 4.60
CA ARG A 194 12.68 -42.97 4.79
C ARG A 194 12.80 -43.37 6.25
N SER A 195 13.17 -42.46 7.15
CA SER A 195 13.18 -42.73 8.60
C SER A 195 11.77 -43.10 9.05
N VAL A 196 10.77 -42.28 8.73
CA VAL A 196 9.35 -42.54 9.04
C VAL A 196 8.83 -43.81 8.37
N GLU A 197 9.19 -44.12 7.12
CA GLU A 197 8.80 -45.37 6.44
C GLU A 197 9.44 -46.61 7.09
N THR A 198 10.70 -46.53 7.55
CA THR A 198 11.39 -47.63 8.22
C THR A 198 10.96 -47.79 9.68
N GLU A 199 10.71 -46.71 10.41
CA GLU A 199 10.09 -46.70 11.73
C GLU A 199 8.65 -47.25 11.68
N ALA A 200 7.86 -46.86 10.68
CA ALA A 200 6.53 -47.43 10.47
C ALA A 200 6.59 -48.93 10.13
N SER A 201 7.57 -49.34 9.31
CA SER A 201 7.80 -50.76 9.01
C SER A 201 8.20 -51.56 10.26
N GLN A 202 9.10 -51.03 11.09
CA GLN A 202 9.49 -51.64 12.37
C GLN A 202 8.31 -51.70 13.35
N SER A 203 7.50 -50.64 13.44
CA SER A 203 6.30 -50.58 14.27
C SER A 203 5.25 -51.62 13.85
N VAL A 204 5.00 -51.78 12.55
CA VAL A 204 4.15 -52.86 12.01
C VAL A 204 4.73 -54.25 12.33
N GLN A 205 6.04 -54.43 12.21
CA GLN A 205 6.70 -55.70 12.51
C GLN A 205 6.68 -56.04 14.01
N GLN A 206 6.81 -55.04 14.88
CA GLN A 206 6.68 -55.17 16.33
C GLN A 206 5.22 -55.46 16.74
N ALA A 207 4.24 -54.83 16.10
CA ALA A 207 2.82 -55.12 16.29
C ALA A 207 2.44 -56.55 15.83
N LEU A 208 3.13 -57.10 14.83
CA LEU A 208 2.99 -58.50 14.43
C LEU A 208 3.62 -59.46 15.45
N SER A 209 4.79 -59.15 16.03
CA SER A 209 5.38 -59.92 17.15
C SER A 209 4.44 -59.98 18.35
N LEU A 210 3.96 -58.81 18.80
CA LEU A 210 3.03 -58.70 19.92
C LEU A 210 1.70 -59.45 19.67
N ARG A 211 1.24 -59.53 18.41
CA ARG A 211 0.09 -60.38 18.05
C ARG A 211 0.39 -61.87 18.15
N GLN A 212 1.57 -62.34 17.73
CA GLN A 212 1.97 -63.74 17.93
C GLN A 212 2.15 -64.07 19.41
N GLU A 213 2.74 -63.17 20.20
CA GLU A 213 2.85 -63.32 21.65
C GLU A 213 1.47 -63.41 22.31
N LEU A 214 0.51 -62.55 21.95
CA LEU A 214 -0.86 -62.63 22.45
C LEU A 214 -1.58 -63.93 22.03
N GLU A 215 -1.37 -64.42 20.81
CA GLU A 215 -1.96 -65.69 20.34
C GLU A 215 -1.35 -66.92 21.05
N THR A 216 -0.05 -66.88 21.39
CA THR A 216 0.59 -67.93 22.21
C THR A 216 0.16 -67.88 23.67
N LEU A 217 -0.01 -66.70 24.27
CA LEU A 217 -0.64 -66.58 25.59
C LEU A 217 -2.10 -67.07 25.58
N ARG A 218 -2.86 -66.74 24.54
CA ARG A 218 -4.25 -67.18 24.37
C ARG A 218 -4.33 -68.71 24.33
N THR A 219 -3.57 -69.34 23.43
CA THR A 219 -3.58 -70.80 23.27
C THR A 219 -3.07 -71.53 24.51
N SER A 220 -2.06 -70.98 25.20
CA SER A 220 -1.61 -71.48 26.52
C SER A 220 -2.70 -71.37 27.59
N SER A 221 -3.44 -70.26 27.64
CA SER A 221 -4.56 -70.07 28.58
C SER A 221 -5.75 -70.99 28.26
N GLU A 222 -6.10 -71.17 26.99
CA GLU A 222 -7.13 -72.13 26.57
C GLU A 222 -6.71 -73.58 26.88
N GLN A 223 -5.41 -73.92 26.77
CA GLN A 223 -4.87 -75.21 27.17
C GLN A 223 -4.92 -75.44 28.69
N GLN A 224 -4.52 -74.45 29.51
CA GLN A 224 -4.67 -74.52 30.97
C GLN A 224 -6.15 -74.65 31.39
N ARG A 225 -7.05 -73.90 30.73
CA ARG A 225 -8.50 -74.01 30.97
C ARG A 225 -9.02 -75.41 30.64
N GLY A 226 -8.51 -76.04 29.58
CA GLY A 226 -8.80 -77.43 29.23
C GLY A 226 -8.29 -78.43 30.27
N GLN A 227 -7.06 -78.25 30.77
CA GLN A 227 -6.47 -79.10 31.82
C GLN A 227 -7.26 -79.01 33.13
N LEU A 228 -7.57 -77.80 33.61
CA LEU A 228 -8.37 -77.58 34.82
C LEU A 228 -9.80 -78.11 34.66
N GLN A 229 -10.40 -78.01 33.47
CA GLN A 229 -11.72 -78.58 33.23
C GLN A 229 -11.69 -80.11 33.27
N ALA A 230 -10.68 -80.76 32.68
CA ALA A 230 -10.49 -82.21 32.76
C ALA A 230 -10.21 -82.68 34.20
N GLU A 231 -9.47 -81.90 35.01
CA GLU A 231 -9.25 -82.18 36.43
C GLU A 231 -10.56 -82.08 37.24
N VAL A 232 -11.39 -81.07 36.99
CA VAL A 232 -12.73 -80.95 37.60
C VAL A 232 -13.66 -82.11 37.20
N GLU A 233 -13.60 -82.57 35.95
CA GLU A 233 -14.36 -83.74 35.48
C GLU A 233 -13.86 -85.05 36.13
N ALA A 234 -12.54 -85.22 36.29
CA ALA A 234 -11.96 -86.35 37.01
C ALA A 234 -12.29 -86.34 38.51
N LEU A 235 -12.29 -85.17 39.16
CA LEU A 235 -12.69 -85.02 40.56
C LEU A 235 -14.17 -85.35 40.76
N LYS A 236 -15.06 -84.90 39.85
CA LYS A 236 -16.49 -85.28 39.87
C LYS A 236 -16.73 -86.77 39.63
N ALA A 237 -15.94 -87.40 38.76
CA ALA A 237 -16.00 -88.86 38.58
C ALA A 237 -15.59 -89.60 39.86
N ARG A 238 -14.57 -89.11 40.57
CA ARG A 238 -14.13 -89.65 41.87
C ARG A 238 -15.16 -89.41 42.98
N GLU A 239 -15.78 -88.23 43.03
CA GLU A 239 -16.87 -87.89 43.94
C GLU A 239 -18.08 -88.81 43.74
N SER A 240 -18.50 -89.02 42.48
CA SER A 240 -19.57 -89.96 42.12
C SER A 240 -19.23 -91.41 42.51
N SER A 241 -17.98 -91.84 42.30
CA SER A 241 -17.51 -93.16 42.72
C SER A 241 -17.57 -93.33 44.24
N LEU A 242 -17.12 -92.32 45.01
CA LEU A 242 -17.14 -92.35 46.47
C LEU A 242 -18.56 -92.28 47.04
N GLN A 243 -19.46 -91.53 46.40
CA GLN A 243 -20.89 -91.53 46.76
C GLN A 243 -21.52 -92.90 46.50
N THR A 244 -21.23 -93.53 45.35
CA THR A 244 -21.71 -94.88 45.03
C THR A 244 -21.17 -95.92 46.03
N GLU A 245 -19.91 -95.79 46.46
CA GLU A 245 -19.31 -96.66 47.46
C GLU A 245 -19.91 -96.44 48.86
N LEU A 246 -20.17 -95.18 49.25
CA LEU A 246 -20.87 -94.81 50.48
C LEU A 246 -22.30 -95.37 50.52
N ASP A 247 -23.06 -95.22 49.43
CA ASP A 247 -24.42 -95.76 49.29
C ASP A 247 -24.40 -97.30 49.34
N SER A 248 -23.36 -97.94 48.79
CA SER A 248 -23.17 -99.39 48.88
C SER A 248 -22.92 -99.85 50.32
N GLN A 249 -22.06 -99.15 51.08
CA GLN A 249 -21.82 -99.45 52.50
C GLN A 249 -23.07 -99.19 53.35
N GLN A 250 -23.82 -98.11 53.07
CA GLN A 250 -25.07 -97.80 53.76
C GLN A 250 -26.20 -98.80 53.44
N THR A 251 -26.10 -99.51 52.31
CA THR A 251 -26.97 -100.65 51.98
C THR A 251 -26.48 -101.94 52.67
N GLN A 252 -25.17 -102.19 52.71
CA GLN A 252 -24.56 -103.32 53.41
C GLN A 252 -24.80 -103.30 54.93
N VAL A 253 -24.99 -102.11 55.52
CA VAL A 253 -25.41 -101.92 56.92
C VAL A 253 -26.91 -102.24 57.16
N LYS A 254 -27.73 -102.33 56.10
CA LYS A 254 -29.18 -102.61 56.20
C LYS A 254 -29.54 -104.09 56.02
N ASP A 255 -28.77 -104.87 55.26
CA ASP A 255 -28.97 -106.33 55.12
C ASP A 255 -28.43 -107.10 56.35
N SER A 256 -29.04 -106.80 57.50
CA SER A 256 -28.66 -107.20 58.85
C SER A 256 -28.95 -108.69 59.18
N SER A 257 -28.43 -109.60 58.36
CA SER A 257 -28.44 -111.06 58.65
C SER A 257 -27.42 -111.48 59.72
N LEU A 258 -26.37 -110.69 59.95
CA LEU A 258 -25.32 -110.97 60.95
C LEU A 258 -25.70 -110.50 62.38
N LEU A 259 -26.46 -109.41 62.53
CA LEU A 259 -26.79 -108.86 63.85
C LEU A 259 -27.73 -109.76 64.65
N GLU A 260 -28.56 -110.56 63.97
CA GLU A 260 -29.45 -111.55 64.60
C GLU A 260 -28.67 -112.79 65.08
N ALA A 261 -27.55 -113.13 64.42
CA ALA A 261 -26.63 -114.18 64.84
C ALA A 261 -25.77 -113.74 66.05
N ASP A 262 -25.25 -112.52 66.07
CA ASP A 262 -24.49 -112.03 67.23
C ASP A 262 -25.39 -111.80 68.46
N THR A 263 -26.60 -111.24 68.28
CA THR A 263 -27.53 -111.05 69.43
C THR A 263 -28.11 -112.35 70.00
N THR A 264 -28.12 -113.45 69.25
CA THR A 264 -28.41 -114.79 69.81
C THR A 264 -27.20 -115.36 70.53
N LYS A 265 -26.00 -115.28 69.93
CA LYS A 265 -24.74 -115.75 70.51
C LYS A 265 -24.35 -115.02 71.80
N THR A 266 -24.63 -113.72 71.92
CA THR A 266 -24.42 -112.95 73.16
C THR A 266 -25.24 -113.52 74.32
N ARG A 267 -26.53 -113.82 74.11
CA ARG A 267 -27.39 -114.39 75.17
C ARG A 267 -26.94 -115.79 75.60
N GLU A 268 -26.40 -116.58 74.67
CA GLU A 268 -25.86 -117.90 75.00
C GLU A 268 -24.57 -117.80 75.84
N LEU A 269 -23.70 -116.82 75.55
CA LEU A 269 -22.53 -116.52 76.37
C LEU A 269 -22.91 -115.97 77.76
N GLU A 270 -23.94 -115.12 77.85
CA GLU A 270 -24.49 -114.66 79.14
C GLU A 270 -25.01 -115.83 80.00
N PHE A 271 -25.70 -116.80 79.38
CA PHE A 271 -26.20 -117.99 80.06
C PHE A 271 -25.07 -118.91 80.55
N GLN A 272 -24.04 -119.14 79.71
CA GLN A 272 -22.84 -119.90 80.10
C GLN A 272 -22.07 -119.22 81.24
N LEU A 273 -22.00 -117.88 81.25
CA LEU A 273 -21.32 -117.12 82.29
C LEU A 273 -22.05 -117.24 83.64
N GLU A 274 -23.39 -117.13 83.67
CA GLU A 274 -24.16 -117.34 84.91
C GLU A 274 -24.13 -118.80 85.36
N GLN A 275 -24.08 -119.78 84.44
CA GLN A 275 -23.86 -121.19 84.77
C GLN A 275 -22.50 -121.41 85.47
N HIS A 276 -21.39 -120.92 84.89
CA HIS A 276 -20.07 -121.04 85.51
C HIS A 276 -19.93 -120.28 86.84
N LYS A 277 -20.74 -119.24 87.06
CA LYS A 277 -20.81 -118.49 88.32
C LYS A 277 -21.51 -119.29 89.42
N ILE A 278 -22.59 -120.01 89.09
CA ILE A 278 -23.24 -121.00 89.99
C ILE A 278 -22.28 -122.16 90.28
N GLU A 279 -21.57 -122.64 89.27
CA GLU A 279 -20.57 -123.71 89.37
C GLU A 279 -19.39 -123.31 90.27
N ASN A 280 -18.87 -122.08 90.14
CA ASN A 280 -17.87 -121.52 91.05
C ASN A 280 -18.38 -121.42 92.49
N GLN A 281 -19.63 -120.95 92.72
CA GLN A 281 -20.21 -120.93 94.06
C GLN A 281 -20.34 -122.35 94.65
N HIS A 282 -20.64 -123.36 93.83
CA HIS A 282 -20.69 -124.75 94.27
C HIS A 282 -19.29 -125.30 94.61
N LEU A 283 -18.29 -125.06 93.76
CA LEU A 283 -16.90 -125.46 94.00
C LEU A 283 -16.30 -124.77 95.22
N GLN A 284 -16.55 -123.47 95.40
CA GLN A 284 -16.07 -122.71 96.56
C GLN A 284 -16.75 -123.17 97.86
N LYS A 285 -18.00 -123.64 97.80
CA LYS A 285 -18.63 -124.35 98.92
C LYS A 285 -17.99 -125.71 99.18
N GLN A 286 -17.72 -126.52 98.14
CA GLN A 286 -17.02 -127.79 98.31
C GLN A 286 -15.62 -127.63 98.91
N LEU A 287 -14.90 -126.55 98.57
CA LEU A 287 -13.64 -126.19 99.20
C LEU A 287 -13.83 -125.86 100.70
N SER A 288 -14.80 -125.03 101.06
CA SER A 288 -15.12 -124.74 102.47
C SER A 288 -15.52 -126.01 103.26
N ASP A 289 -16.27 -126.93 102.64
CA ASP A 289 -16.64 -128.22 103.25
C ASP A 289 -15.42 -129.16 103.37
N LYS A 290 -14.38 -128.98 102.53
CA LYS A 290 -13.11 -129.72 102.59
C LYS A 290 -12.13 -129.14 103.61
N ASP A 291 -12.04 -127.82 103.73
CA ASP A 291 -11.24 -127.16 104.75
C ASP A 291 -11.74 -127.53 106.16
N PHE A 292 -13.07 -127.59 106.35
CA PHE A 292 -13.67 -128.10 107.59
C PHE A 292 -13.34 -129.59 107.85
N GLN A 293 -13.26 -130.43 106.80
CA GLN A 293 -12.80 -131.82 106.93
C GLN A 293 -11.31 -131.92 107.29
N LEU A 294 -10.47 -131.02 106.77
CA LEU A 294 -9.03 -130.96 107.09
C LEU A 294 -8.81 -130.47 108.53
N GLU A 295 -9.50 -129.43 108.98
CA GLU A 295 -9.44 -128.97 110.38
C GLU A 295 -9.92 -130.07 111.35
N GLN A 296 -10.95 -130.83 110.97
CA GLN A 296 -11.39 -131.97 111.75
C GLN A 296 -10.34 -133.11 111.77
N LEU A 297 -9.64 -133.38 110.65
CA LEU A 297 -8.53 -134.33 110.59
C LEU A 297 -7.34 -133.90 111.45
N ASP A 298 -6.96 -132.62 111.47
CA ASP A 298 -5.94 -132.10 112.37
C ASP A 298 -6.35 -132.24 113.85
N SER A 299 -7.66 -132.12 114.15
CA SER A 299 -8.17 -132.42 115.50
C SER A 299 -8.02 -133.90 115.90
N TYR A 300 -8.05 -134.83 114.95
CA TYR A 300 -7.77 -136.24 115.18
C TYR A 300 -6.26 -136.50 115.26
N ARG A 301 -5.46 -135.82 114.43
CA ARG A 301 -4.00 -135.92 114.44
C ARG A 301 -3.41 -135.49 115.78
N ARG A 302 -3.78 -134.31 116.28
CA ARG A 302 -3.36 -133.86 117.62
C ARG A 302 -3.75 -134.85 118.72
N ARG A 303 -4.91 -135.51 118.62
CA ARG A 303 -5.32 -136.57 119.57
C ARG A 303 -4.53 -137.88 119.41
N ALA A 304 -4.04 -138.19 118.22
CA ALA A 304 -3.12 -139.30 117.99
C ALA A 304 -1.73 -138.97 118.59
N ASP A 305 -1.19 -137.78 118.33
CA ASP A 305 0.08 -137.29 118.89
C ASP A 305 0.04 -137.32 120.44
N ASP A 306 -1.08 -136.86 121.02
CA ASP A 306 -1.36 -136.88 122.47
C ASP A 306 -1.47 -138.31 123.05
N SER A 307 -1.71 -139.33 122.21
CA SER A 307 -1.77 -140.75 122.58
C SER A 307 -0.42 -141.45 122.39
N GLU A 308 0.36 -141.04 121.38
CA GLU A 308 1.74 -141.49 121.18
C GLU A 308 2.64 -140.98 122.32
N ALA A 309 2.48 -139.73 122.75
CA ALA A 309 3.17 -139.19 123.93
C ALA A 309 2.91 -140.02 125.21
N LYS A 310 1.66 -140.46 125.44
CA LYS A 310 1.29 -141.34 126.56
C LYS A 310 1.85 -142.76 126.39
N THR A 311 1.94 -143.24 125.16
CA THR A 311 2.56 -144.55 124.82
C THR A 311 4.07 -144.52 125.10
N LEU A 312 4.76 -143.43 124.74
CA LEU A 312 6.18 -143.23 125.03
C LEU A 312 6.46 -143.12 126.55
N GLN A 313 5.55 -142.51 127.31
CA GLN A 313 5.63 -142.50 128.77
C GLN A 313 5.57 -143.92 129.37
N HIS A 314 4.60 -144.74 128.96
CA HIS A 314 4.51 -146.13 129.43
C HIS A 314 5.67 -147.01 128.91
N GLN A 315 6.21 -146.73 127.72
CA GLN A 315 7.40 -147.40 127.20
C GLN A 315 8.65 -147.14 128.08
N ALA A 316 8.78 -145.95 128.66
CA ALA A 316 9.83 -145.65 129.63
C ALA A 316 9.64 -146.42 130.96
N GLU A 317 8.40 -146.57 131.44
CA GLU A 317 8.08 -147.35 132.65
C GLU A 317 8.39 -148.85 132.44
N ILE A 318 8.07 -149.40 131.27
CA ILE A 318 8.46 -150.78 130.88
C ILE A 318 9.99 -150.93 130.84
N SER A 319 10.71 -149.93 130.31
CA SER A 319 12.18 -149.94 130.22
C SER A 319 12.84 -149.96 131.60
N ALA A 320 12.23 -149.32 132.62
CA ALA A 320 12.72 -149.38 133.99
C ALA A 320 12.60 -150.79 134.61
N LEU A 321 11.49 -151.48 134.35
CA LEU A 321 11.26 -152.86 134.82
C LEU A 321 12.19 -153.88 134.14
N GLN A 322 12.46 -153.70 132.85
CA GLN A 322 13.40 -154.56 132.10
C GLN A 322 14.83 -154.51 132.67
N ASN A 323 15.28 -153.37 133.20
CA ASN A 323 16.60 -153.24 133.80
C ASN A 323 16.75 -154.04 135.12
N GLN A 324 15.68 -154.20 135.90
CA GLN A 324 15.69 -155.09 137.07
C GLN A 324 15.83 -156.56 136.64
N LEU A 325 15.15 -156.96 135.56
CA LEU A 325 15.26 -158.30 134.98
C LEU A 325 16.70 -158.59 134.47
N GLN A 326 17.29 -157.61 133.78
CA GLN A 326 18.65 -157.71 133.22
C GLN A 326 19.73 -157.83 134.31
N THR A 327 19.50 -157.27 135.49
CA THR A 327 20.41 -157.43 136.65
C THR A 327 20.46 -158.90 137.11
N LYS A 328 19.35 -159.63 137.04
CA LYS A 328 19.30 -161.07 137.34
C LYS A 328 19.87 -161.96 136.22
N SER A 329 19.77 -161.53 134.96
CA SER A 329 20.31 -162.28 133.82
C SER A 329 21.85 -162.41 133.85
N ASN A 330 22.55 -161.39 134.36
CA ASN A 330 24.02 -161.41 134.43
C ASN A 330 24.60 -162.32 135.55
N GLU A 331 23.76 -162.89 136.43
CA GLU A 331 24.18 -164.02 137.29
C GLU A 331 24.32 -165.32 136.47
N LEU A 332 23.64 -165.42 135.32
CA LEU A 332 23.81 -166.50 134.34
C LEU A 332 24.97 -166.24 133.36
N ALA A 333 25.90 -165.39 133.75
CA ALA A 333 27.19 -165.25 133.10
C ALA A 333 28.26 -165.78 134.08
N SER A 334 28.63 -167.06 134.13
CA SER A 334 28.32 -168.28 133.35
C SER A 334 28.48 -168.33 131.80
N TYR A 335 29.35 -167.61 131.09
CA TYR A 335 30.02 -166.32 131.29
C TYR A 335 30.69 -165.91 129.97
N SER A 336 31.54 -166.78 129.44
CA SER A 336 32.77 -166.35 128.78
C SER A 336 32.86 -166.67 127.29
N CYS A 337 32.05 -167.60 126.78
CA CYS A 337 32.15 -168.04 125.39
C CYS A 337 31.24 -167.23 124.45
N SER A 338 29.93 -167.18 124.74
CA SER A 338 28.94 -166.38 123.99
C SER A 338 29.21 -164.87 124.03
N LYS A 339 29.90 -164.39 125.08
CA LYS A 339 30.23 -162.97 125.25
C LYS A 339 31.16 -162.45 124.15
N CYS A 340 32.10 -163.27 123.69
CA CYS A 340 33.06 -162.88 122.64
C CYS A 340 32.39 -162.70 121.28
N THR A 341 31.42 -163.56 120.93
CA THR A 341 30.61 -163.41 119.71
C THR A 341 29.66 -162.22 119.81
N GLU A 342 28.96 -162.04 120.93
CA GLU A 342 28.04 -160.91 121.17
C GLU A 342 28.76 -159.55 121.05
N LEU A 343 30.01 -159.46 121.56
CA LEU A 343 30.84 -158.26 121.45
C LEU A 343 31.35 -158.03 120.01
N GLY A 344 31.64 -159.09 119.25
CA GLY A 344 32.01 -158.98 117.84
C GLY A 344 30.87 -158.46 116.96
N GLU A 345 29.67 -158.98 117.15
CA GLU A 345 28.46 -158.54 116.45
C GLU A 345 28.14 -157.07 116.76
N LYS A 346 28.21 -156.67 118.04
CA LYS A 346 28.00 -155.28 118.46
C LYS A 346 29.07 -154.32 117.94
N LEU A 347 30.33 -154.76 117.83
CA LEU A 347 31.39 -153.96 117.21
C LEU A 347 31.13 -153.74 115.71
N ALA A 348 30.64 -154.77 115.00
CA ALA A 348 30.24 -154.64 113.60
C ALA A 348 29.03 -153.72 113.41
N GLU A 349 28.01 -153.82 114.27
CA GLU A 349 26.83 -152.93 114.26
C GLU A 349 27.23 -151.46 114.52
N ILE A 350 28.04 -151.19 115.54
CA ILE A 350 28.57 -149.85 115.84
C ILE A 350 29.38 -149.30 114.66
N THR A 351 30.16 -150.16 113.98
CA THR A 351 30.93 -149.76 112.78
C THR A 351 30.00 -149.35 111.64
N GLN A 352 28.96 -150.15 111.33
CA GLN A 352 27.96 -149.79 110.31
C GLN A 352 27.17 -148.52 110.66
N LEU A 353 26.87 -148.29 111.93
CA LEU A 353 26.22 -147.06 112.39
C LEU A 353 27.14 -145.85 112.22
N TYR A 354 28.43 -145.98 112.53
CA TYR A 354 29.42 -144.93 112.32
C TYR A 354 29.61 -144.61 110.82
N GLU A 355 29.66 -145.62 109.95
CA GLU A 355 29.66 -145.46 108.50
C GLU A 355 28.40 -144.74 107.99
N LYS A 356 27.21 -145.14 108.45
CA LYS A 356 25.93 -144.46 108.11
C LYS A 356 25.92 -142.99 108.55
N VAL A 357 26.44 -142.67 109.74
CA VAL A 357 26.56 -141.30 110.24
C VAL A 357 27.55 -140.50 109.39
N ASN A 358 28.71 -141.06 109.03
CA ASN A 358 29.69 -140.39 108.16
C ASN A 358 29.17 -140.17 106.73
N LEU A 359 28.41 -141.12 106.17
CA LEU A 359 27.73 -140.97 104.88
C LEU A 359 26.61 -139.92 104.95
N GLY A 360 25.83 -139.89 106.04
CA GLY A 360 24.83 -138.85 106.29
C GLY A 360 25.44 -137.46 106.37
N ARG A 361 26.55 -137.33 107.12
CA ARG A 361 27.34 -136.10 107.21
C ARG A 361 27.90 -135.68 105.86
N SER A 362 28.56 -136.57 105.13
CA SER A 362 29.12 -136.28 103.80
C SER A 362 28.05 -135.81 102.80
N ARG A 363 26.85 -136.40 102.84
CA ARG A 363 25.69 -135.93 102.07
C ARG A 363 25.22 -134.54 102.51
N SER A 364 25.17 -134.27 103.82
CA SER A 364 24.82 -132.95 104.37
C SER A 364 25.84 -131.89 103.96
N ASP A 365 27.13 -132.18 104.08
CA ASP A 365 28.23 -131.27 103.71
C ASP A 365 28.21 -130.99 102.19
N SER A 366 27.86 -132.00 101.37
CA SER A 366 27.66 -131.84 99.92
C SER A 366 26.45 -130.94 99.59
N LEU A 367 25.31 -131.12 100.27
CA LEU A 367 24.11 -130.30 100.08
C LEU A 367 24.33 -128.84 100.56
N ILE A 368 25.14 -128.65 101.61
CA ILE A 368 25.58 -127.33 102.07
C ILE A 368 26.46 -126.66 101.01
N ALA A 369 27.40 -127.39 100.39
CA ALA A 369 28.22 -126.86 99.30
C ALA A 369 27.37 -126.51 98.05
N GLU A 370 26.41 -127.35 97.68
CA GLU A 370 25.50 -127.11 96.55
C GLU A 370 24.62 -125.87 96.79
N THR A 371 23.99 -125.76 97.96
CA THR A 371 23.16 -124.59 98.31
C THR A 371 23.99 -123.30 98.45
N GLN A 372 25.27 -123.39 98.84
CA GLN A 372 26.20 -122.25 98.79
C GLN A 372 26.56 -121.85 97.35
N SER A 373 26.73 -122.80 96.41
CA SER A 373 26.92 -122.48 94.98
C SER A 373 25.70 -121.79 94.41
N GLN A 374 24.50 -122.36 94.61
CA GLN A 374 23.22 -121.79 94.16
C GLN A 374 23.00 -120.38 94.74
N LEU A 375 23.41 -120.12 95.99
CA LEU A 375 23.37 -118.79 96.59
C LEU A 375 24.35 -117.81 95.93
N GLY A 376 25.56 -118.25 95.55
CA GLY A 376 26.53 -117.45 94.81
C GLY A 376 26.06 -117.11 93.38
N GLU A 377 25.44 -118.08 92.71
CA GLU A 377 24.78 -117.90 91.40
C GLU A 377 23.62 -116.90 91.50
N MET A 378 22.75 -117.03 92.50
CA MET A 378 21.68 -116.07 92.81
C MET A 378 22.21 -114.65 93.09
N GLN A 379 23.31 -114.50 93.83
CA GLN A 379 23.94 -113.21 94.04
C GLN A 379 24.51 -112.62 92.74
N THR A 380 25.09 -113.45 91.88
CA THR A 380 25.62 -113.05 90.57
C THR A 380 24.50 -112.60 89.64
N ILE A 381 23.39 -113.35 89.57
CA ILE A 381 22.19 -112.98 88.80
C ILE A 381 21.61 -111.66 89.32
N LYS A 382 21.54 -111.46 90.65
CA LYS A 382 21.09 -110.20 91.25
C LYS A 382 21.97 -109.01 90.86
N GLN A 383 23.30 -109.18 90.84
CA GLN A 383 24.22 -108.13 90.38
C GLN A 383 24.04 -107.83 88.89
N GLN A 384 23.89 -108.86 88.04
CA GLN A 384 23.63 -108.70 86.61
C GLN A 384 22.29 -107.99 86.35
N TYR A 385 21.26 -108.29 87.14
CA TYR A 385 19.95 -107.61 87.06
C TYR A 385 20.08 -106.13 87.37
N VAL A 386 20.68 -105.75 88.50
CA VAL A 386 20.91 -104.33 88.86
C VAL A 386 21.71 -103.61 87.77
N ALA A 387 22.83 -104.20 87.34
CA ALA A 387 23.65 -103.64 86.25
C ALA A 387 22.95 -103.64 84.88
N SER A 388 21.82 -104.34 84.70
CA SER A 388 20.97 -104.24 83.50
C SER A 388 19.93 -103.12 83.64
N GLN A 389 19.40 -102.91 84.85
CA GLN A 389 18.43 -101.86 85.15
C GLN A 389 19.09 -100.47 85.12
N GLU A 390 20.30 -100.31 85.66
CA GLU A 390 21.08 -99.06 85.55
C GLU A 390 21.32 -98.65 84.08
N ARG A 391 21.63 -99.63 83.21
CA ARG A 391 21.76 -99.41 81.76
C ARG A 391 20.43 -99.03 81.10
N LEU A 392 19.31 -99.58 81.55
CA LEU A 392 17.98 -99.24 81.05
C LEU A 392 17.57 -97.82 81.48
N ASP A 393 17.83 -97.44 82.74
CA ASP A 393 17.62 -96.08 83.24
C ASP A 393 18.46 -95.05 82.47
N ASP A 394 19.72 -95.36 82.16
CA ASP A 394 20.57 -94.50 81.34
C ASP A 394 20.12 -94.42 79.87
N MET A 395 19.62 -95.52 79.29
CA MET A 395 18.96 -95.49 77.98
C MET A 395 17.67 -94.64 78.00
N MET A 396 16.89 -94.66 79.09
CA MET A 396 15.72 -93.80 79.24
C MET A 396 16.12 -92.31 79.35
N LYS A 397 17.14 -91.99 80.15
CA LYS A 397 17.71 -90.63 80.24
C LYS A 397 18.25 -90.13 78.89
N GLN A 398 18.84 -91.01 78.08
CA GLN A 398 19.27 -90.68 76.72
C GLN A 398 18.09 -90.45 75.76
N ASN A 399 17.05 -91.29 75.80
CA ASN A 399 15.85 -91.09 74.98
C ASN A 399 15.13 -89.77 75.31
N LEU A 400 15.00 -89.42 76.60
CA LEU A 400 14.42 -88.14 77.01
C LEU A 400 15.21 -86.95 76.41
N LYS A 401 16.55 -86.97 76.55
CA LYS A 401 17.44 -85.95 75.97
C LYS A 401 17.45 -85.89 74.44
N LEU A 402 17.10 -86.98 73.77
CA LEU A 402 16.92 -87.00 72.31
C LEU A 402 15.56 -86.42 71.92
N ASN A 403 14.48 -86.74 72.64
CA ASN A 403 13.16 -86.14 72.43
C ASN A 403 13.14 -84.64 72.70
N GLU A 404 13.83 -84.17 73.76
CA GLU A 404 14.05 -82.75 74.04
C GLU A 404 14.67 -82.05 72.81
N LYS A 405 15.78 -82.59 72.29
CA LYS A 405 16.47 -82.05 71.10
C LYS A 405 15.66 -82.13 69.81
N ILE A 406 14.82 -83.16 69.65
CA ILE A 406 13.90 -83.26 68.52
C ILE A 406 12.88 -82.12 68.60
N SER A 407 12.27 -81.90 69.77
CA SER A 407 11.31 -80.81 69.97
C SER A 407 11.95 -79.42 69.79
N GLU A 408 13.17 -79.20 70.30
CA GLU A 408 13.95 -77.98 70.01
C GLU A 408 14.12 -77.76 68.49
N LYS A 409 14.46 -78.81 67.74
CA LYS A 409 14.63 -78.73 66.28
C LYS A 409 13.32 -78.59 65.51
N GLU A 410 12.20 -79.11 66.01
CA GLU A 410 10.87 -78.84 65.45
C GLU A 410 10.46 -77.38 65.62
N VAL A 411 10.78 -76.76 66.77
CA VAL A 411 10.58 -75.32 67.01
C VAL A 411 11.49 -74.48 66.11
N GLU A 412 12.76 -74.87 65.93
CA GLU A 412 13.68 -74.20 65.00
C GLU A 412 13.20 -74.29 63.54
N VAL A 413 12.78 -75.48 63.08
CA VAL A 413 12.25 -75.69 61.73
C VAL A 413 10.93 -74.95 61.48
N THR A 414 10.06 -74.82 62.49
CA THR A 414 8.83 -74.04 62.35
C THR A 414 9.09 -72.53 62.33
N THR A 415 10.04 -72.04 63.13
CA THR A 415 10.53 -70.65 63.07
C THR A 415 11.14 -70.33 61.69
N LEU A 416 12.08 -71.15 61.20
CA LEU A 416 12.71 -70.97 59.89
C LEU A 416 11.68 -71.03 58.73
N LYS A 417 10.63 -71.86 58.84
CA LYS A 417 9.52 -71.86 57.87
C LYS A 417 8.67 -70.58 57.93
N ALA A 418 8.49 -69.99 59.10
CA ALA A 418 7.79 -68.71 59.24
C ALA A 418 8.62 -67.55 58.67
N GLU A 419 9.93 -67.53 58.94
CA GLU A 419 10.87 -66.58 58.34
C GLU A 419 10.93 -66.72 56.82
N MET A 420 11.09 -67.94 56.29
CA MET A 420 11.10 -68.18 54.84
C MET A 420 9.83 -67.67 54.14
N LYS A 421 8.66 -67.82 54.79
CA LYS A 421 7.41 -67.21 54.28
C LYS A 421 7.45 -65.69 54.31
N LYS A 422 7.96 -65.07 55.38
CA LYS A 422 8.14 -63.61 55.48
C LYS A 422 9.06 -63.10 54.36
N TRP A 423 10.26 -63.64 54.23
CA TRP A 423 11.21 -63.28 53.16
C TRP A 423 10.61 -63.47 51.75
N SER A 424 9.81 -64.52 51.54
CA SER A 424 9.10 -64.73 50.27
C SER A 424 8.02 -63.67 49.99
N MET A 425 7.33 -63.18 51.02
CA MET A 425 6.36 -62.08 50.88
C MET A 425 7.08 -60.75 50.62
N GLU A 426 8.15 -60.45 51.37
CA GLU A 426 8.97 -59.24 51.19
C GLU A 426 9.61 -59.20 49.78
N MET A 427 10.06 -60.34 49.26
CA MET A 427 10.57 -60.45 47.88
C MET A 427 9.48 -60.21 46.83
N ALA A 428 8.26 -60.74 47.04
CA ALA A 428 7.14 -60.52 46.13
C ALA A 428 6.68 -59.05 46.13
N GLU A 429 6.68 -58.40 47.30
CA GLU A 429 6.36 -56.98 47.44
C GLU A 429 7.42 -56.09 46.76
N LEU A 430 8.72 -56.35 46.99
CA LEU A 430 9.82 -55.66 46.31
C LEU A 430 9.75 -55.84 44.79
N GLN A 431 9.37 -57.04 44.29
CA GLN A 431 9.22 -57.28 42.87
C GLN A 431 7.99 -56.56 42.27
N ALA A 432 6.92 -56.36 43.04
CA ALA A 432 5.79 -55.52 42.66
C ALA A 432 6.18 -54.02 42.64
N GLN A 433 6.87 -53.53 43.67
CA GLN A 433 7.38 -52.15 43.74
C GLN A 433 8.34 -51.84 42.57
N HIS A 434 9.29 -52.74 42.28
CA HIS A 434 10.18 -52.62 41.12
C HIS A 434 9.42 -52.59 39.80
N SER A 435 8.31 -53.35 39.69
CA SER A 435 7.45 -53.34 38.49
C SER A 435 6.69 -52.01 38.34
N SER A 436 6.20 -51.42 39.44
CA SER A 436 5.63 -50.07 39.44
C SER A 436 6.67 -49.05 39.01
N LEU A 437 7.81 -48.97 39.71
CA LEU A 437 8.88 -48.00 39.43
C LEU A 437 9.38 -48.08 37.98
N LYS A 438 9.40 -49.27 37.38
CA LYS A 438 9.73 -49.46 35.96
C LYS A 438 8.64 -48.89 35.03
N SER A 439 7.37 -49.03 35.38
CA SER A 439 6.24 -48.38 34.68
C SER A 439 6.32 -46.85 34.83
N ASP A 440 6.48 -46.36 36.06
CA ASP A 440 6.60 -44.94 36.38
C ASP A 440 7.78 -44.29 35.63
N THR A 441 8.93 -44.98 35.56
CA THR A 441 10.09 -44.55 34.78
C THR A 441 9.80 -44.51 33.27
N SER A 442 9.00 -45.46 32.76
CA SER A 442 8.59 -45.48 31.36
C SER A 442 7.61 -44.33 31.03
N GLU A 443 6.68 -44.03 31.94
CA GLU A 443 5.78 -42.88 31.81
C GLU A 443 6.54 -41.55 31.90
N HIS A 444 7.43 -41.38 32.89
CA HIS A 444 8.27 -40.20 33.01
C HIS A 444 9.14 -40.00 31.77
N ARG A 445 9.65 -41.09 31.18
CA ARG A 445 10.37 -41.05 29.90
C ARG A 445 9.47 -40.57 28.75
N GLN A 446 8.30 -41.16 28.56
CA GLN A 446 7.36 -40.72 27.51
C GLN A 446 6.89 -39.27 27.69
N ARG A 447 6.63 -38.85 28.93
CA ARG A 447 6.29 -37.44 29.25
C ARG A 447 7.46 -36.51 28.93
N SER A 448 8.70 -36.90 29.25
CA SER A 448 9.91 -36.14 28.90
C SER A 448 10.12 -36.05 27.38
N GLU A 449 9.96 -37.15 26.66
CA GLU A 449 10.07 -37.21 25.18
C GLU A 449 8.96 -36.36 24.52
N SER A 450 7.74 -36.37 25.06
CA SER A 450 6.64 -35.50 24.62
C SER A 450 6.90 -34.01 24.87
N VAL A 451 7.33 -33.63 26.08
CA VAL A 451 7.69 -32.25 26.44
C VAL A 451 8.87 -31.76 25.61
N HIS A 452 9.85 -32.62 25.29
CA HIS A 452 10.94 -32.28 24.39
C HIS A 452 10.45 -32.04 22.95
N ALA A 453 9.51 -32.84 22.45
CA ALA A 453 8.89 -32.62 21.14
C ALA A 453 8.00 -31.35 21.10
N GLU A 454 7.37 -30.97 22.20
CA GLU A 454 6.66 -29.69 22.34
C GLU A 454 7.63 -28.51 22.42
N PHE A 455 8.74 -28.64 23.16
CA PHE A 455 9.81 -27.64 23.21
C PHE A 455 10.41 -27.39 21.82
N GLN A 456 10.71 -28.43 21.04
CA GLN A 456 11.19 -28.29 19.66
C GLN A 456 10.18 -27.54 18.76
N LYS A 457 8.87 -27.77 18.93
CA LYS A 457 7.81 -27.01 18.21
C LYS A 457 7.71 -25.55 18.67
N ALA A 458 7.92 -25.28 19.96
CA ALA A 458 8.02 -23.93 20.48
C ALA A 458 9.25 -23.19 19.92
N GLU A 459 10.39 -23.89 19.81
CA GLU A 459 11.63 -23.33 19.27
C GLU A 459 11.53 -23.03 17.76
N THR A 460 10.92 -23.91 16.96
CA THR A 460 10.70 -23.65 15.52
C THR A 460 9.68 -22.52 15.30
N THR A 461 8.57 -22.50 16.03
CA THR A 461 7.61 -21.39 15.92
C THR A 461 8.17 -20.05 16.42
N LEU A 462 9.07 -20.05 17.40
CA LEU A 462 9.83 -18.86 17.80
C LEU A 462 10.77 -18.38 16.68
N LYS A 463 11.50 -19.29 16.02
CA LYS A 463 12.35 -18.95 14.86
C LYS A 463 11.53 -18.41 13.67
N ASP A 464 10.36 -18.98 13.39
CA ASP A 464 9.43 -18.47 12.38
C ASP A 464 8.92 -17.06 12.71
N LEU A 465 8.57 -16.81 13.97
CA LEU A 465 8.13 -15.49 14.45
C LEU A 465 9.27 -14.47 14.39
N GLN A 466 10.47 -14.84 14.84
CA GLN A 466 11.67 -13.99 14.77
C GLN A 466 12.03 -13.64 13.31
N THR A 467 11.91 -14.61 12.40
CA THR A 467 12.11 -14.40 10.96
C THR A 467 11.04 -13.45 10.38
N LYS A 468 9.77 -13.59 10.78
CA LYS A 468 8.70 -12.66 10.40
C LYS A 468 8.92 -11.25 10.97
N CYS A 469 9.42 -11.12 12.20
CA CYS A 469 9.79 -9.83 12.77
C CYS A 469 10.89 -9.15 11.95
N ALA A 470 11.99 -9.84 11.64
CA ALA A 470 13.06 -9.29 10.80
C ALA A 470 12.57 -8.91 9.38
N GLN A 471 11.67 -9.69 8.77
CA GLN A 471 11.04 -9.35 7.49
C GLN A 471 10.14 -8.10 7.59
N LEU A 472 9.42 -7.92 8.70
CA LEU A 472 8.59 -6.74 8.95
C LEU A 472 9.43 -5.50 9.24
N GLU A 473 10.52 -5.63 9.99
CA GLU A 473 11.49 -4.55 10.22
C GLU A 473 12.16 -4.10 8.91
N LYS A 474 12.60 -5.05 8.07
CA LYS A 474 13.13 -4.75 6.73
C LYS A 474 12.11 -4.02 5.87
N LYS A 475 10.84 -4.46 5.85
CA LYS A 475 9.75 -3.74 5.17
C LYS A 475 9.48 -2.35 5.76
N ASN A 476 9.61 -2.17 7.07
CA ASN A 476 9.49 -0.85 7.69
C ASN A 476 10.62 0.08 7.23
N GLN A 477 11.88 -0.40 7.18
CA GLN A 477 13.01 0.37 6.66
C GLN A 477 12.86 0.73 5.17
N GLU A 478 12.39 -0.22 4.35
CA GLU A 478 12.05 0.00 2.93
C GLU A 478 10.93 1.05 2.76
N LEU A 479 9.88 0.99 3.59
CA LEU A 479 8.80 1.97 3.59
C LEU A 479 9.28 3.34 4.08
N THR A 480 10.11 3.42 5.13
CA THR A 480 10.68 4.66 5.64
C THR A 480 11.56 5.35 4.59
N THR A 481 12.49 4.63 3.98
CA THR A 481 13.36 5.17 2.92
C THR A 481 12.59 5.55 1.65
N SER A 482 11.51 4.82 1.32
CA SER A 482 10.57 5.21 0.26
C SER A 482 9.80 6.50 0.59
N ILE A 483 9.34 6.66 1.82
CA ILE A 483 8.68 7.88 2.32
C ILE A 483 9.66 9.08 2.31
N GLU A 484 10.91 8.88 2.76
CA GLU A 484 11.95 9.91 2.70
C GLU A 484 12.28 10.33 1.26
N THR A 485 12.41 9.37 0.35
CA THR A 485 12.66 9.63 -1.08
C THR A 485 11.49 10.38 -1.71
N SER A 486 10.25 9.96 -1.44
CA SER A 486 9.02 10.62 -1.89
C SER A 486 8.88 12.04 -1.32
N ASN A 487 9.23 12.26 -0.05
CA ASN A 487 9.26 13.57 0.59
C ASN A 487 10.34 14.48 -0.02
N LYS A 488 11.53 13.94 -0.31
CA LYS A 488 12.60 14.65 -1.01
C LYS A 488 12.18 15.08 -2.41
N GLU A 489 11.60 14.16 -3.19
CA GLU A 489 10.99 14.49 -4.48
C GLU A 489 9.89 15.57 -4.34
N ASN A 490 9.06 15.52 -3.30
CA ASN A 490 8.02 16.52 -3.07
C ASN A 490 8.61 17.89 -2.73
N THR A 491 9.70 17.94 -1.96
CA THR A 491 10.43 19.20 -1.71
C THR A 491 11.10 19.72 -2.97
N ASP A 492 11.73 18.87 -3.78
CA ASP A 492 12.33 19.27 -5.06
C ASP A 492 11.28 19.75 -6.08
N LYS A 493 10.12 19.07 -6.17
CA LYS A 493 8.98 19.50 -6.98
C LYS A 493 8.41 20.83 -6.48
N ARG A 494 8.29 21.01 -5.15
CA ARG A 494 7.84 22.27 -4.53
C ARG A 494 8.85 23.41 -4.72
N GLN A 495 10.16 23.14 -4.70
CA GLN A 495 11.20 24.12 -5.02
C GLN A 495 11.17 24.51 -6.50
N LYS A 496 11.10 23.54 -7.42
CA LYS A 496 10.96 23.79 -8.86
C LYS A 496 9.69 24.58 -9.18
N ALA A 497 8.56 24.25 -8.55
CA ALA A 497 7.32 25.01 -8.67
C ALA A 497 7.45 26.44 -8.12
N LYS A 498 8.11 26.62 -6.97
CA LYS A 498 8.38 27.95 -6.39
C LYS A 498 9.28 28.79 -7.31
N ALA A 499 10.32 28.20 -7.88
CA ALA A 499 11.21 28.86 -8.84
C ALA A 499 10.48 29.23 -10.14
N LEU A 500 9.65 28.34 -10.68
CA LEU A 500 8.79 28.62 -11.84
C LEU A 500 7.81 29.76 -11.56
N VAL A 501 7.13 29.75 -10.41
CA VAL A 501 6.24 30.84 -9.99
C VAL A 501 7.00 32.15 -9.83
N GLN A 502 8.21 32.13 -9.25
CA GLN A 502 9.04 33.32 -9.11
C GLN A 502 9.52 33.86 -10.48
N SER A 503 9.86 32.97 -11.42
CA SER A 503 10.14 33.32 -12.82
C SER A 503 8.94 33.98 -13.50
N LEU A 504 7.77 33.34 -13.46
CA LEU A 504 6.53 33.86 -14.04
C LEU A 504 6.07 35.18 -13.39
N VAL A 505 6.35 35.39 -12.10
CA VAL A 505 6.10 36.67 -11.41
C VAL A 505 7.08 37.75 -11.92
N SER A 506 8.36 37.42 -12.12
CA SER A 506 9.33 38.37 -12.69
C SER A 506 9.01 38.72 -14.15
N GLU A 507 8.63 37.74 -14.96
CA GLU A 507 8.18 37.92 -16.34
C GLU A 507 6.91 38.76 -16.41
N LYS A 508 5.89 38.45 -15.59
CA LYS A 508 4.67 39.27 -15.45
C LYS A 508 5.00 40.71 -15.04
N THR A 509 6.01 40.91 -14.19
CA THR A 509 6.44 42.26 -13.76
C THR A 509 7.08 43.00 -14.92
N GLY A 510 8.04 42.40 -15.62
CA GLY A 510 8.66 42.98 -16.81
C GLY A 510 7.65 43.25 -17.95
N LEU A 511 6.64 42.39 -18.13
CA LEU A 511 5.54 42.62 -19.06
C LEU A 511 4.62 43.78 -18.64
N LEU A 512 4.38 43.98 -17.33
CA LEU A 512 3.65 45.14 -16.82
C LEU A 512 4.45 46.44 -16.95
N GLU A 513 5.76 46.40 -16.75
CA GLU A 513 6.68 47.51 -16.98
C GLU A 513 6.76 47.87 -18.47
N SER A 514 6.90 46.87 -19.35
CA SER A 514 6.84 47.04 -20.81
C SER A 514 5.50 47.62 -21.25
N ARG A 515 4.37 47.12 -20.71
CA ARG A 515 3.04 47.72 -20.95
C ARG A 515 2.95 49.16 -20.45
N SER A 516 3.60 49.50 -19.33
CA SER A 516 3.66 50.87 -18.81
C SER A 516 4.49 51.79 -19.70
N ALA A 517 5.63 51.31 -20.22
CA ALA A 517 6.46 52.04 -21.18
C ALA A 517 5.72 52.27 -22.51
N LEU A 518 5.07 51.23 -23.06
CA LEU A 518 4.24 51.32 -24.26
C LEU A 518 3.03 52.24 -24.06
N GLN A 519 2.39 52.24 -22.88
CA GLN A 519 1.31 53.17 -22.57
C GLN A 519 1.82 54.62 -22.54
N LYS A 520 2.96 54.89 -21.91
CA LYS A 520 3.60 56.21 -21.92
C LYS A 520 3.95 56.67 -23.35
N GLU A 521 4.42 55.77 -24.20
CA GLU A 521 4.72 56.09 -25.60
C GLU A 521 3.44 56.31 -26.43
N VAL A 522 2.36 55.56 -26.19
CA VAL A 522 1.04 55.82 -26.78
C VAL A 522 0.51 57.20 -26.36
N ASP A 523 0.65 57.58 -25.09
CA ASP A 523 0.20 58.89 -24.62
C ASP A 523 1.13 60.02 -25.10
N ARG A 524 2.44 59.78 -25.25
CA ARG A 524 3.39 60.70 -25.92
C ARG A 524 3.01 60.91 -27.39
N LEU A 525 2.74 59.84 -28.13
CA LEU A 525 2.31 59.89 -29.53
C LEU A 525 0.93 60.55 -29.68
N ARG A 526 0.01 60.36 -28.73
CA ARG A 526 -1.26 61.12 -28.68
C ARG A 526 -1.03 62.61 -28.47
N MET A 527 -0.10 63.00 -27.59
CA MET A 527 0.28 64.41 -27.44
C MET A 527 0.94 64.96 -28.71
N GLU A 528 1.82 64.20 -29.36
CA GLU A 528 2.46 64.60 -30.63
C GLU A 528 1.43 64.76 -31.76
N VAL A 529 0.49 63.82 -31.91
CA VAL A 529 -0.60 63.89 -32.91
C VAL A 529 -1.54 65.07 -32.59
N ASN A 530 -1.89 65.29 -31.32
CA ASN A 530 -2.71 66.45 -30.94
C ASN A 530 -1.97 67.77 -31.21
N GLN A 531 -0.66 67.85 -30.96
CA GLN A 531 0.14 69.01 -31.31
C GLN A 531 0.16 69.22 -32.83
N ARG A 532 0.45 68.18 -33.63
CA ARG A 532 0.39 68.24 -35.10
C ARG A 532 -0.99 68.66 -35.63
N ASN A 533 -2.07 68.28 -34.95
CA ASN A 533 -3.42 68.71 -35.30
C ASN A 533 -3.63 70.19 -34.98
N VAL A 534 -3.17 70.68 -33.83
CA VAL A 534 -3.19 72.11 -33.47
C VAL A 534 -2.32 72.93 -34.43
N ASP A 535 -1.14 72.43 -34.81
CA ASP A 535 -0.23 73.05 -35.77
C ASP A 535 -0.87 73.10 -37.17
N ASN A 536 -1.50 72.01 -37.61
CA ASN A 536 -2.27 71.96 -38.86
C ASN A 536 -3.48 72.90 -38.84
N ASP A 537 -4.25 72.97 -37.75
CA ASP A 537 -5.39 73.88 -37.63
C ASP A 537 -4.93 75.34 -37.63
N GLN A 538 -3.79 75.66 -37.00
CA GLN A 538 -3.15 76.97 -37.11
C GLN A 538 -2.69 77.25 -38.54
N GLN A 539 -2.06 76.29 -39.22
CA GLN A 539 -1.60 76.45 -40.61
C GLN A 539 -2.76 76.59 -41.59
N VAL A 540 -3.87 75.85 -41.39
CA VAL A 540 -5.12 75.99 -42.17
C VAL A 540 -5.80 77.33 -41.87
N LYS A 541 -5.79 77.80 -40.62
CA LYS A 541 -6.29 79.13 -40.26
C LYS A 541 -5.45 80.24 -40.89
N GLN A 542 -4.13 80.13 -40.85
CA GLN A 542 -3.21 81.08 -41.47
C GLN A 542 -3.32 81.08 -43.00
N LEU A 543 -3.47 79.91 -43.64
CA LEU A 543 -3.75 79.80 -45.08
C LEU A 543 -5.13 80.36 -45.44
N ARG A 544 -6.15 80.22 -44.58
CA ARG A 544 -7.45 80.88 -44.76
C ARG A 544 -7.35 82.40 -44.62
N GLU A 545 -6.58 82.88 -43.65
CA GLU A 545 -6.32 84.32 -43.44
C GLU A 545 -5.56 84.89 -44.65
N GLU A 546 -4.46 84.27 -45.09
CA GLU A 546 -3.77 84.63 -46.33
C GLU A 546 -4.67 84.57 -47.58
N THR A 547 -5.54 83.56 -47.68
CA THR A 547 -6.47 83.43 -48.83
C THR A 547 -7.55 84.50 -48.79
N ASN A 548 -8.02 84.87 -47.59
CA ASN A 548 -9.01 85.91 -47.38
C ASN A 548 -8.41 87.32 -47.57
N ASP A 549 -7.14 87.52 -47.20
CA ASP A 549 -6.38 88.75 -47.48
C ASP A 549 -6.07 88.87 -48.98
N LYS A 550 -5.67 87.78 -49.65
CA LYS A 550 -5.54 87.75 -51.12
C LYS A 550 -6.89 87.96 -51.82
N ALA A 551 -7.99 87.44 -51.25
CA ALA A 551 -9.33 87.71 -51.76
C ALA A 551 -9.74 89.18 -51.53
N ALA A 552 -9.47 89.76 -50.35
CA ALA A 552 -9.75 91.17 -50.06
C ALA A 552 -8.88 92.12 -50.90
N GLN A 553 -7.60 91.79 -51.12
CA GLN A 553 -6.70 92.52 -52.01
C GLN A 553 -7.14 92.40 -53.47
N SER A 554 -7.59 91.21 -53.90
CA SER A 554 -8.19 91.01 -55.23
C SER A 554 -9.51 91.77 -55.36
N THR A 555 -10.38 91.79 -54.34
CA THR A 555 -11.61 92.58 -54.29
C THR A 555 -11.32 94.09 -54.31
N ALA A 556 -10.30 94.57 -53.60
CA ALA A 556 -9.86 95.96 -53.66
C ALA A 556 -9.25 96.31 -55.02
N THR A 557 -8.56 95.37 -55.67
CA THR A 557 -8.05 95.52 -57.05
C THR A 557 -9.21 95.53 -58.05
N ILE A 558 -10.21 94.66 -57.90
CA ILE A 558 -11.44 94.63 -58.70
C ILE A 558 -12.26 95.90 -58.47
N GLN A 559 -12.33 96.43 -57.25
CA GLN A 559 -12.97 97.70 -56.95
C GLN A 559 -12.21 98.85 -57.60
N SER A 560 -10.88 98.91 -57.47
CA SER A 560 -10.03 99.89 -58.16
C SER A 560 -10.19 99.82 -59.69
N LEU A 561 -10.24 98.62 -60.26
CA LEU A 561 -10.50 98.41 -61.69
C LEU A 561 -11.95 98.72 -62.09
N THR A 562 -12.91 98.57 -61.18
CA THR A 562 -14.32 98.96 -61.38
C THR A 562 -14.48 100.48 -61.32
N ASP A 563 -13.73 101.14 -60.44
CA ASP A 563 -13.66 102.59 -60.33
C ASP A 563 -12.86 103.21 -61.48
N GLU A 564 -11.80 102.55 -61.96
CA GLU A 564 -11.15 102.88 -63.24
C GLU A 564 -12.09 102.63 -64.43
N VAL A 565 -12.86 101.54 -64.46
CA VAL A 565 -13.86 101.30 -65.52
C VAL A 565 -15.02 102.30 -65.41
N ALA A 566 -15.38 102.79 -64.22
CA ALA A 566 -16.35 103.85 -64.02
C ALA A 566 -15.80 105.20 -64.44
N GLN A 567 -14.54 105.51 -64.13
CA GLN A 567 -13.82 106.70 -64.60
C GLN A 567 -13.58 106.66 -66.10
N LEU A 568 -13.27 105.50 -66.69
CA LEU A 568 -13.13 105.29 -68.13
C LEU A 568 -14.48 105.31 -68.83
N LYS A 569 -15.58 104.86 -68.21
CA LYS A 569 -16.94 105.08 -68.73
C LYS A 569 -17.36 106.53 -68.63
N HIS A 570 -17.05 107.21 -67.52
CA HIS A 570 -17.36 108.63 -67.36
C HIS A 570 -16.50 109.46 -68.30
N ALA A 571 -15.22 109.16 -68.46
CA ALA A 571 -14.33 109.75 -69.44
C ALA A 571 -14.74 109.40 -70.87
N LEU A 572 -15.20 108.18 -71.18
CA LEU A 572 -15.75 107.82 -72.49
C LEU A 572 -17.06 108.55 -72.76
N THR A 573 -17.91 108.79 -71.75
CA THR A 573 -19.13 109.58 -71.89
C THR A 573 -18.79 111.06 -72.07
N THR A 574 -17.84 111.59 -71.30
CA THR A 574 -17.31 112.95 -71.44
C THR A 574 -16.56 113.11 -72.76
N VAL A 575 -15.91 112.06 -73.27
CA VAL A 575 -15.27 112.02 -74.59
C VAL A 575 -16.30 111.87 -75.69
N GLN A 576 -17.42 111.17 -75.51
CA GLN A 576 -18.50 111.09 -76.50
C GLN A 576 -19.34 112.38 -76.53
N GLU A 577 -19.53 113.05 -75.40
CA GLU A 577 -20.16 114.37 -75.37
C GLU A 577 -19.17 115.44 -75.84
N SER A 578 -17.88 115.34 -75.48
CA SER A 578 -16.84 116.17 -76.08
C SER A 578 -16.61 115.82 -77.53
N GLU A 579 -16.92 114.62 -78.02
CA GLU A 579 -16.82 114.21 -79.43
C GLU A 579 -18.08 114.60 -80.19
N LYS A 580 -19.25 114.75 -79.58
CA LYS A 580 -20.35 115.53 -80.19
C LYS A 580 -19.97 117.01 -80.27
N VAL A 581 -19.33 117.57 -79.24
CA VAL A 581 -18.85 118.97 -79.24
C VAL A 581 -17.62 119.17 -80.12
N GLN A 582 -16.78 118.15 -80.32
CA GLN A 582 -15.55 118.15 -81.12
C GLN A 582 -15.77 117.56 -82.51
N GLN A 583 -16.90 116.89 -82.78
CA GLN A 583 -17.42 116.66 -84.12
C GLN A 583 -18.19 117.89 -84.56
N ARG A 584 -18.97 118.56 -83.70
CA ARG A 584 -19.46 119.93 -83.99
C ARG A 584 -18.33 120.94 -84.10
N ALA A 585 -17.23 120.81 -83.35
CA ALA A 585 -16.06 121.68 -83.49
C ALA A 585 -15.05 121.19 -84.53
N LYS A 586 -15.08 119.94 -85.02
CA LYS A 586 -14.42 119.49 -86.25
C LYS A 586 -15.27 119.84 -87.46
N GLU A 587 -16.58 119.92 -87.37
CA GLU A 587 -17.45 120.47 -88.41
C GLU A 587 -17.34 122.00 -88.40
N LEU A 588 -17.18 122.66 -87.25
CA LEU A 588 -16.85 124.09 -87.18
C LEU A 588 -15.38 124.39 -87.49
N ALA A 589 -14.43 123.46 -87.30
CA ALA A 589 -13.00 123.65 -87.61
C ALA A 589 -12.56 123.05 -88.95
N ALA A 590 -13.33 122.12 -89.53
CA ALA A 590 -13.27 121.75 -90.94
C ALA A 590 -14.15 122.70 -91.75
N ALA A 591 -15.30 123.19 -91.29
CA ALA A 591 -15.91 124.36 -91.92
C ALA A 591 -15.03 125.59 -91.75
N LYS A 592 -14.34 125.83 -90.62
CA LYS A 592 -13.35 126.94 -90.56
C LYS A 592 -12.09 126.66 -91.36
N ARG A 593 -11.53 125.44 -91.44
CA ARG A 593 -10.38 125.17 -92.32
C ARG A 593 -10.74 125.04 -93.79
N GLU A 594 -11.93 124.60 -94.14
CA GLU A 594 -12.47 124.73 -95.49
C GLU A 594 -12.92 126.17 -95.76
N ILE A 595 -13.23 127.02 -94.77
CA ILE A 595 -13.41 128.47 -94.95
C ILE A 595 -12.08 129.23 -94.87
N GLU A 596 -10.99 128.65 -94.36
CA GLU A 596 -9.65 129.26 -94.27
C GLU A 596 -8.71 128.81 -95.39
N ASP A 597 -8.79 127.55 -95.84
CA ASP A 597 -8.23 127.09 -97.11
C ASP A 597 -9.20 127.31 -98.28
N SER A 598 -10.52 127.48 -98.08
CA SER A 598 -11.29 128.30 -99.03
C SER A 598 -10.84 129.74 -98.89
N ASN A 599 -10.70 130.42 -97.75
CA ASN A 599 -10.17 131.80 -97.77
C ASN A 599 -8.76 131.91 -98.36
N LYS A 600 -7.90 130.89 -98.34
CA LYS A 600 -6.67 130.89 -99.14
C LYS A 600 -6.95 130.59 -100.61
N LYS A 601 -7.85 129.67 -100.96
CA LYS A 601 -8.33 129.41 -102.33
C LYS A 601 -9.44 130.38 -102.82
N ARG A 602 -9.75 131.43 -102.06
CA ARG A 602 -10.79 132.50 -102.21
C ARG A 602 -10.21 133.85 -101.73
N LEU A 603 -8.91 133.88 -101.45
CA LEU A 603 -7.99 134.98 -101.77
C LEU A 603 -7.20 134.62 -103.02
N ALA A 604 -6.84 133.35 -103.26
CA ALA A 604 -6.38 132.89 -104.58
C ALA A 604 -7.52 132.98 -105.59
N ALA A 605 -8.62 132.22 -105.50
CA ALA A 605 -9.77 132.44 -106.37
C ALA A 605 -10.57 133.73 -106.09
N LYS A 606 -10.10 134.68 -105.27
CA LYS A 606 -10.58 136.07 -105.33
C LYS A 606 -9.58 137.00 -106.02
N ALA A 607 -8.27 136.81 -105.90
CA ALA A 607 -7.32 137.42 -106.82
C ALA A 607 -7.51 136.89 -108.25
N GLU A 608 -7.94 135.64 -108.39
CA GLU A 608 -8.04 134.90 -109.64
C GLU A 608 -9.47 134.83 -110.19
N THR A 609 -10.55 134.89 -109.38
CA THR A 609 -11.88 135.26 -109.95
C THR A 609 -12.18 136.75 -109.87
N GLN A 610 -11.38 137.61 -109.23
CA GLN A 610 -11.38 139.06 -109.50
C GLN A 610 -10.28 139.45 -110.49
N LYS A 611 -9.57 138.46 -111.05
CA LYS A 611 -8.85 138.55 -112.33
C LYS A 611 -9.67 137.92 -113.45
N LEU A 612 -10.21 136.70 -113.31
CA LEU A 612 -11.06 136.05 -114.31
C LEU A 612 -12.52 136.52 -114.34
N ALA A 613 -13.09 137.14 -113.30
CA ALA A 613 -14.31 137.95 -113.47
C ALA A 613 -13.99 139.33 -114.01
N VAL A 614 -12.79 139.89 -113.79
CA VAL A 614 -12.37 141.10 -114.52
C VAL A 614 -12.07 140.76 -115.98
N GLU A 615 -11.57 139.57 -116.31
CA GLU A 615 -11.40 139.10 -117.68
C GLU A 615 -12.73 138.65 -118.28
N LEU A 616 -13.67 138.01 -117.54
CA LEU A 616 -15.03 137.74 -118.05
C LEU A 616 -15.89 138.99 -118.17
N GLU A 617 -15.73 139.99 -117.30
CA GLU A 617 -16.46 141.26 -117.37
C GLU A 617 -15.82 142.23 -118.38
N ASN A 618 -14.50 142.21 -118.55
CA ASN A 618 -13.84 142.90 -119.67
C ASN A 618 -14.05 142.16 -121.00
N VAL A 619 -14.16 140.83 -121.03
CA VAL A 619 -14.53 140.09 -122.26
C VAL A 619 -16.02 140.27 -122.56
N HIS A 620 -16.93 140.30 -121.58
CA HIS A 620 -18.32 140.70 -121.85
C HIS A 620 -18.39 142.17 -122.28
N LYS A 621 -17.71 143.11 -121.62
CA LYS A 621 -17.73 144.53 -122.05
C LYS A 621 -17.07 144.73 -123.40
N CYS A 622 -15.94 144.08 -123.69
CA CYS A 622 -15.31 144.13 -125.01
C CYS A 622 -16.12 143.36 -126.06
N LEU A 623 -16.79 142.25 -125.74
CA LEU A 623 -17.55 141.47 -126.73
C LEU A 623 -18.98 141.98 -126.93
N ASP A 624 -19.63 142.62 -125.96
CA ASP A 624 -20.83 143.44 -126.19
C ASP A 624 -20.44 144.69 -127.00
N HIS A 625 -19.29 145.31 -126.72
CA HIS A 625 -18.78 146.41 -127.54
C HIS A 625 -18.43 145.94 -128.96
N ILE A 626 -17.78 144.79 -129.14
CA ILE A 626 -17.54 144.18 -130.48
C ILE A 626 -18.85 143.75 -131.12
N THR A 627 -19.81 143.18 -130.41
CA THR A 627 -21.11 142.77 -130.99
C THR A 627 -21.93 143.98 -131.42
N THR A 628 -21.84 145.08 -130.68
CA THR A 628 -22.47 146.36 -131.03
C THR A 628 -21.71 147.06 -132.16
N HIS A 629 -20.38 147.09 -132.12
CA HIS A 629 -19.50 147.74 -133.11
C HIS A 629 -19.41 146.94 -134.42
N VAL A 630 -19.57 145.61 -134.39
CA VAL A 630 -19.67 144.76 -135.58
C VAL A 630 -21.08 144.79 -136.14
N ASN A 631 -22.16 144.84 -135.34
CA ASN A 631 -23.48 145.13 -135.90
C ASN A 631 -23.54 146.55 -136.50
N ALA A 632 -22.93 147.54 -135.85
CA ALA A 632 -22.78 148.89 -136.39
C ALA A 632 -21.97 148.86 -137.70
N ASN A 633 -20.73 148.36 -137.68
CA ASN A 633 -19.88 148.27 -138.87
C ASN A 633 -20.47 147.39 -139.98
N CYS A 634 -21.23 146.32 -139.69
CA CYS A 634 -21.89 145.55 -140.74
C CYS A 634 -23.08 146.30 -141.33
N THR A 635 -23.83 147.07 -140.53
CA THR A 635 -24.91 147.94 -141.04
C THR A 635 -24.36 149.13 -141.81
N GLU A 636 -23.26 149.71 -141.34
CA GLU A 636 -22.55 150.84 -141.94
C GLU A 636 -21.76 150.40 -143.18
N ASN A 637 -21.15 149.21 -143.19
CA ASN A 637 -20.58 148.61 -144.40
C ASN A 637 -21.66 148.23 -145.40
N VAL A 638 -22.85 147.78 -144.99
CA VAL A 638 -24.00 147.61 -145.89
C VAL A 638 -24.41 148.94 -146.53
N GLN A 639 -24.32 150.06 -145.79
CA GLN A 639 -24.59 151.39 -146.32
C GLN A 639 -23.44 151.94 -147.18
N GLN A 640 -22.17 151.70 -146.84
CA GLN A 640 -21.01 152.08 -147.64
C GLN A 640 -20.89 151.24 -148.91
N ILE A 641 -21.17 149.93 -148.85
CA ILE A 641 -21.25 149.05 -150.03
C ILE A 641 -22.43 149.48 -150.91
N ALA A 642 -23.58 149.88 -150.34
CA ALA A 642 -24.66 150.48 -151.14
C ALA A 642 -24.26 151.82 -151.80
N LEU A 643 -23.47 152.66 -151.12
CA LEU A 643 -22.90 153.91 -151.69
C LEU A 643 -21.87 153.63 -152.79
N VAL A 644 -21.00 152.62 -152.62
CA VAL A 644 -20.04 152.21 -153.65
C VAL A 644 -20.76 151.52 -154.81
N GLN A 645 -21.77 150.69 -154.57
CA GLN A 645 -22.67 150.19 -155.62
C GLN A 645 -23.39 151.34 -156.35
N GLY A 646 -23.67 152.46 -155.66
CA GLY A 646 -24.16 153.71 -156.25
C GLY A 646 -23.15 154.32 -157.21
N HIS A 647 -21.96 154.72 -156.71
CA HIS A 647 -20.92 155.33 -157.56
C HIS A 647 -20.44 154.42 -158.69
N VAL A 648 -20.37 153.10 -158.46
CA VAL A 648 -20.01 152.13 -159.51
C VAL A 648 -21.16 151.97 -160.50
N LYS A 649 -22.45 152.05 -160.11
CA LYS A 649 -23.56 152.13 -161.07
C LYS A 649 -23.58 153.43 -161.87
N GLU A 650 -23.28 154.58 -161.26
CA GLU A 650 -23.11 155.84 -162.01
C GLU A 650 -21.96 155.71 -163.03
N ALA A 651 -20.84 155.11 -162.62
CA ALA A 651 -19.75 154.81 -163.54
C ALA A 651 -20.17 153.79 -164.62
N LEU A 652 -21.07 152.85 -164.31
CA LEU A 652 -21.68 151.90 -165.25
C LEU A 652 -22.60 152.62 -166.24
N GLU A 653 -23.31 153.70 -165.87
CA GLU A 653 -24.09 154.53 -166.79
C GLU A 653 -23.25 155.50 -167.62
N VAL A 654 -22.13 156.01 -167.07
CA VAL A 654 -21.07 156.68 -167.85
C VAL A 654 -20.46 155.71 -168.88
N LEU A 655 -20.62 154.41 -168.67
CA LEU A 655 -20.01 153.36 -169.47
C LEU A 655 -20.95 152.64 -170.43
N GLU A 656 -22.06 151.97 -170.07
CA GLU A 656 -22.74 150.85 -170.82
C GLU A 656 -23.08 151.15 -172.30
N LYS A 657 -23.11 152.43 -172.70
CA LYS A 657 -23.02 152.91 -174.11
C LYS A 657 -21.71 152.57 -174.85
N ARG A 658 -20.76 151.95 -174.16
CA ARG A 658 -19.45 151.49 -174.63
C ARG A 658 -19.33 149.93 -174.63
N ALA A 659 -20.35 149.16 -174.13
CA ALA A 659 -20.71 147.69 -174.24
C ALA A 659 -20.29 146.58 -173.18
N GLY A 660 -21.11 145.50 -172.91
CA GLY A 660 -20.94 144.41 -171.86
C GLY A 660 -22.12 143.34 -171.65
N VAL A 661 -22.22 142.54 -170.50
CA VAL A 661 -23.46 141.91 -169.76
C VAL A 661 -23.55 140.36 -169.26
N GLY A 662 -23.42 140.00 -167.92
CA GLY A 662 -24.37 139.40 -166.83
C GLY A 662 -24.95 137.92 -166.47
N ALA A 663 -24.61 137.30 -165.27
CA ALA A 663 -25.38 136.64 -164.08
C ALA A 663 -26.18 135.22 -163.89
N GLN A 664 -26.20 134.61 -162.62
CA GLN A 664 -27.24 133.80 -161.78
C GLN A 664 -27.16 132.25 -161.29
N ASN A 665 -27.53 131.89 -159.99
CA ASN A 665 -28.63 130.91 -159.48
C ASN A 665 -28.44 129.84 -158.27
N LYS A 666 -29.56 129.52 -157.49
CA LYS A 666 -29.95 128.35 -156.55
C LYS A 666 -29.41 128.24 -155.06
N GLN A 667 -29.88 127.47 -154.02
CA GLN A 667 -31.04 126.60 -153.48
C GLN A 667 -30.77 126.25 -151.94
N LYS A 668 -31.41 125.46 -151.00
CA LYS A 668 -32.71 124.81 -150.52
C LYS A 668 -32.36 124.03 -149.16
N THR A 669 -33.00 123.82 -147.96
CA THR A 669 -34.35 123.81 -147.24
C THR A 669 -35.17 122.46 -147.20
N PRO A 670 -36.20 122.12 -146.34
CA PRO A 670 -36.64 122.47 -144.94
C PRO A 670 -37.15 121.29 -143.97
N GLU A 671 -37.49 121.60 -142.69
CA GLU A 671 -38.65 121.21 -141.77
C GLU A 671 -39.17 119.77 -141.38
N ASP A 672 -39.93 119.67 -140.24
CA ASP A 672 -40.95 118.62 -139.86
C ASP A 672 -41.95 119.07 -138.73
N ASP A 673 -43.09 118.36 -138.51
CA ASP A 673 -44.21 118.70 -137.59
C ASP A 673 -45.06 117.49 -137.07
N THR A 674 -45.79 117.62 -135.93
CA THR A 674 -46.87 116.75 -135.34
C THR A 674 -46.62 115.33 -134.75
N ALA A 675 -47.50 114.96 -133.79
CA ALA A 675 -48.06 113.63 -133.43
C ALA A 675 -47.45 112.68 -132.34
N GLU A 676 -48.40 112.11 -131.53
CA GLU A 676 -48.43 110.83 -130.75
C GLU A 676 -47.53 110.50 -129.50
N ILE A 677 -48.06 109.55 -128.69
CA ILE A 677 -47.38 108.51 -127.86
C ILE A 677 -46.89 108.74 -126.39
N VAL A 678 -47.27 107.76 -125.51
CA VAL A 678 -46.68 107.29 -124.22
C VAL A 678 -46.89 108.04 -122.87
N ARG A 679 -46.83 107.27 -121.77
CA ARG A 679 -47.21 107.61 -120.37
C ARG A 679 -46.00 107.93 -119.46
N LYS A 680 -46.12 108.93 -118.58
CA LYS A 680 -45.75 108.86 -117.12
C LYS A 680 -46.04 110.17 -116.35
N ALA A 681 -46.88 110.10 -115.32
CA ALA A 681 -47.23 111.13 -114.30
C ALA A 681 -48.06 110.41 -113.18
N GLU A 682 -48.32 110.87 -111.95
CA GLU A 682 -47.85 111.97 -111.06
C GLU A 682 -48.07 111.49 -109.58
N ALA A 683 -48.09 112.19 -108.43
CA ALA A 683 -48.00 113.59 -107.92
C ALA A 683 -47.32 113.54 -106.51
N LEU A 684 -46.84 114.57 -105.78
CA LEU A 684 -46.96 116.05 -105.73
C LEU A 684 -48.13 116.67 -104.93
N SER A 685 -47.92 116.93 -103.62
CA SER A 685 -48.50 118.09 -102.88
C SER A 685 -47.82 118.25 -101.50
N GLY A 686 -47.17 119.36 -101.15
CA GLY A 686 -46.88 120.62 -101.87
C GLY A 686 -45.92 121.48 -101.01
N VAL A 687 -45.98 122.82 -100.87
CA VAL A 687 -46.86 123.88 -101.40
C VAL A 687 -46.07 125.22 -101.30
N ARG A 688 -46.13 126.11 -102.33
CA ARG A 688 -45.47 127.46 -102.43
C ARG A 688 -43.92 127.45 -102.55
N SER A 689 -43.23 128.45 -103.11
CA SER A 689 -43.57 129.48 -104.13
C SER A 689 -42.31 130.25 -104.61
N GLY A 690 -42.07 130.33 -105.93
CA GLY A 690 -41.02 131.18 -106.54
C GLY A 690 -39.57 130.74 -106.28
N ASN A 691 -38.51 131.51 -106.57
CA ASN A 691 -38.28 132.70 -107.43
C ASN A 691 -36.74 132.97 -107.42
N ALA A 692 -36.05 133.57 -108.39
CA ALA A 692 -36.25 133.95 -109.80
C ALA A 692 -34.82 134.18 -110.42
N GLN A 693 -34.54 134.57 -111.68
CA GLN A 693 -35.38 135.03 -112.79
C GLN A 693 -34.89 134.49 -114.16
N GLN A 694 -34.10 135.25 -114.95
CA GLN A 694 -33.91 135.04 -116.42
C GLN A 694 -32.60 135.66 -116.97
N ASN A 695 -32.11 135.17 -118.13
CA ASN A 695 -31.82 136.04 -119.33
C ASN A 695 -31.55 135.24 -120.64
N PRO A 696 -31.85 135.78 -121.85
CA PRO A 696 -31.45 135.22 -123.17
C PRO A 696 -30.59 136.20 -124.03
N GLY A 697 -29.96 135.74 -125.15
CA GLY A 697 -29.20 136.67 -126.02
C GLY A 697 -28.79 136.26 -127.45
N ALA A 698 -28.26 135.05 -127.69
CA ALA A 698 -27.41 134.77 -128.87
C ALA A 698 -28.05 134.86 -130.29
N LYS A 699 -29.38 134.92 -130.41
CA LYS A 699 -30.12 134.58 -131.65
C LYS A 699 -30.23 135.73 -132.69
N ARG A 700 -29.26 136.63 -132.79
CA ARG A 700 -29.41 137.90 -133.56
C ARG A 700 -28.20 138.43 -134.35
N LEU A 701 -27.04 137.80 -134.27
CA LEU A 701 -25.81 138.26 -134.95
C LEU A 701 -25.63 137.65 -136.36
N GLU A 702 -26.01 136.39 -136.51
CA GLU A 702 -25.75 135.55 -137.68
C GLU A 702 -26.54 135.98 -138.95
N GLU A 703 -27.75 136.51 -138.75
CA GLU A 703 -28.61 137.04 -139.83
C GLU A 703 -27.98 138.25 -140.54
N ASN A 704 -27.21 139.07 -139.83
CA ASN A 704 -26.58 140.28 -140.38
C ASN A 704 -25.33 139.97 -141.21
N VAL A 705 -24.52 138.99 -140.79
CA VAL A 705 -23.35 138.51 -141.57
C VAL A 705 -23.79 137.99 -142.94
N SER A 706 -24.92 137.27 -142.97
CA SER A 706 -25.53 136.74 -144.20
C SER A 706 -25.89 137.84 -145.21
N ARG A 707 -26.32 139.03 -144.75
CA ARG A 707 -26.66 140.17 -145.61
C ARG A 707 -25.44 140.87 -146.22
N VAL A 708 -24.33 140.97 -145.47
CA VAL A 708 -23.08 141.57 -145.98
C VAL A 708 -22.54 140.75 -147.15
N SER A 709 -22.51 139.43 -147.01
CA SER A 709 -22.04 138.50 -148.07
C SER A 709 -22.84 138.63 -149.37
N GLU A 710 -24.18 138.75 -149.25
CA GLU A 710 -25.09 138.92 -150.40
C GLU A 710 -24.83 140.23 -151.16
N GLN A 711 -24.55 141.33 -150.46
CA GLN A 711 -24.25 142.61 -151.12
C GLN A 711 -22.85 142.68 -151.75
N ILE A 712 -21.83 142.04 -151.13
CA ILE A 712 -20.50 141.96 -151.73
C ILE A 712 -20.57 141.26 -153.09
N ARG A 713 -21.32 140.15 -153.19
CA ARG A 713 -21.53 139.44 -154.47
C ARG A 713 -22.20 140.32 -155.52
N GLN A 714 -23.19 141.12 -155.15
CA GLN A 714 -23.84 142.07 -156.06
C GLN A 714 -22.92 143.23 -156.48
N LEU A 715 -21.98 143.66 -155.64
CA LEU A 715 -20.96 144.65 -156.01
C LEU A 715 -19.99 144.08 -157.07
N VAL A 716 -19.65 142.78 -156.99
CA VAL A 716 -18.82 142.10 -158.01
C VAL A 716 -19.54 142.05 -159.36
N ASP A 717 -20.80 141.56 -159.42
CA ASP A 717 -21.61 141.52 -160.65
C ASP A 717 -21.72 142.89 -161.36
N ILE A 718 -21.68 143.98 -160.59
CA ILE A 718 -21.74 145.37 -161.07
C ILE A 718 -20.35 145.86 -161.52
N THR A 719 -19.28 145.44 -160.85
CA THR A 719 -17.90 145.86 -161.17
C THR A 719 -17.33 145.12 -162.38
N GLU A 720 -17.70 143.86 -162.63
CA GLU A 720 -17.28 143.14 -163.84
C GLU A 720 -17.85 143.80 -165.11
N ARG A 721 -19.15 144.15 -165.11
CA ARG A 721 -19.74 144.97 -166.18
C ARG A 721 -18.95 146.25 -166.40
N LEU A 722 -18.59 146.96 -165.33
CA LEU A 722 -17.80 148.19 -165.42
C LEU A 722 -16.48 147.99 -166.19
N CYS A 723 -15.78 146.88 -165.90
CA CYS A 723 -14.50 146.56 -166.52
C CYS A 723 -14.62 146.24 -168.01
N ASP A 724 -15.57 145.40 -168.41
CA ASP A 724 -15.73 145.03 -169.84
C ASP A 724 -16.06 146.27 -170.69
N ILE A 725 -16.92 147.15 -170.17
CA ILE A 725 -17.27 148.39 -170.86
C ILE A 725 -16.10 149.39 -170.93
N ALA A 726 -15.20 149.37 -169.95
CA ALA A 726 -13.95 150.13 -170.02
C ALA A 726 -12.94 149.52 -171.01
N VAL A 727 -13.00 148.20 -171.26
CA VAL A 727 -12.15 147.49 -172.22
C VAL A 727 -12.58 147.76 -173.67
N GLU A 728 -13.88 147.88 -173.96
CA GLU A 728 -14.37 148.15 -175.32
C GLU A 728 -14.08 149.59 -175.84
N GLN A 729 -13.57 150.53 -175.01
CA GLN A 729 -13.16 151.87 -175.49
C GLN A 729 -11.82 152.42 -174.95
N ASN A 730 -10.72 151.78 -175.38
CA ASN A 730 -9.70 152.32 -176.30
C ASN A 730 -9.06 153.73 -176.07
N ASP A 731 -9.29 154.43 -174.95
CA ASP A 731 -8.84 155.82 -174.72
C ASP A 731 -7.58 155.91 -173.83
N ALA A 732 -6.48 156.45 -174.38
CA ALA A 732 -5.14 156.43 -173.78
C ALA A 732 -4.89 157.50 -172.69
N ASN A 733 -5.87 157.80 -171.84
CA ASN A 733 -5.70 158.76 -170.74
C ASN A 733 -6.63 158.58 -169.51
N LEU A 734 -7.77 157.88 -169.61
CA LEU A 734 -8.61 157.65 -168.42
C LEU A 734 -7.91 156.78 -167.38
N LYS A 735 -7.01 155.91 -167.85
CA LYS A 735 -6.06 155.15 -167.02
C LYS A 735 -5.27 156.06 -166.09
N ASP A 736 -4.85 157.26 -166.52
CA ASP A 736 -4.05 158.16 -165.67
C ASP A 736 -4.90 158.98 -164.69
N ILE A 737 -6.12 159.38 -165.04
CA ILE A 737 -7.00 160.13 -164.12
C ILE A 737 -7.52 159.23 -162.99
N ILE A 738 -7.98 158.01 -163.29
CA ILE A 738 -8.52 157.11 -162.27
C ILE A 738 -7.37 156.48 -161.44
N PHE A 739 -6.25 156.10 -162.07
CA PHE A 739 -5.08 155.62 -161.33
C PHE A 739 -4.49 156.73 -160.46
N THR A 740 -4.46 157.99 -160.94
CA THR A 740 -4.13 159.13 -160.05
C THR A 740 -5.14 159.23 -158.91
N LYS A 741 -6.45 159.35 -159.15
CA LYS A 741 -7.41 159.65 -158.07
C LYS A 741 -7.64 158.48 -157.10
N LEU A 742 -7.43 157.23 -157.52
CA LEU A 742 -7.57 156.03 -156.68
C LEU A 742 -6.25 155.67 -155.96
N THR A 743 -5.09 155.93 -156.56
CA THR A 743 -3.78 155.80 -155.88
C THR A 743 -3.45 157.03 -155.02
N GLN A 744 -4.06 158.18 -155.29
CA GLN A 744 -4.05 159.43 -154.48
C GLN A 744 -5.32 159.58 -153.60
N THR A 745 -6.21 158.59 -153.62
CA THR A 745 -7.05 158.19 -152.47
C THR A 745 -6.69 156.75 -152.06
N PHE A 746 -5.43 156.35 -152.24
CA PHE A 746 -4.36 156.46 -151.22
C PHE A 746 -4.65 155.51 -150.06
N THR A 747 -3.79 154.54 -149.72
CA THR A 747 -2.38 154.72 -149.32
C THR A 747 -2.14 155.79 -148.22
N GLN A 748 -3.13 156.67 -147.91
CA GLN A 748 -3.30 157.33 -146.61
C GLN A 748 -4.25 156.57 -145.69
N CYS A 749 -5.18 155.75 -146.23
CA CYS A 749 -5.99 154.84 -145.41
C CYS A 749 -5.31 153.48 -145.14
N PHE A 750 -3.98 153.46 -145.23
CA PHE A 750 -3.05 152.50 -144.62
C PHE A 750 -3.26 151.00 -144.95
N ALA A 751 -2.54 150.40 -145.91
CA ALA A 751 -1.11 150.54 -146.24
C ALA A 751 -0.17 150.36 -145.02
N GLU A 752 -0.12 151.30 -144.07
CA GLU A 752 0.74 151.24 -142.89
C GLU A 752 0.29 150.25 -141.78
N LYS A 753 -0.94 149.69 -141.86
CA LYS A 753 -1.44 148.69 -140.89
C LYS A 753 -1.37 147.24 -141.36
N LEU A 754 -1.71 146.93 -142.61
CA LEU A 754 -1.79 145.53 -143.07
C LEU A 754 -0.45 144.96 -143.55
N GLN A 755 0.43 145.78 -144.14
CA GLN A 755 1.79 145.36 -144.51
C GLN A 755 2.62 144.94 -143.27
N THR A 756 2.31 145.52 -142.12
CA THR A 756 3.05 145.38 -140.85
C THR A 756 2.68 144.11 -140.06
N VAL A 757 1.56 143.45 -140.40
CA VAL A 757 1.10 142.24 -139.68
C VAL A 757 1.48 140.96 -140.42
N TYR A 758 1.27 140.89 -141.74
CA TYR A 758 1.44 139.63 -142.48
C TYR A 758 2.91 139.14 -142.51
N ASN A 759 3.88 140.06 -142.51
CA ASN A 759 5.30 139.72 -142.43
C ASN A 759 5.74 139.09 -141.09
N LYS A 760 4.88 139.05 -140.05
CA LYS A 760 5.16 138.31 -138.81
C LYS A 760 4.56 136.91 -138.75
N ALA A 761 3.96 136.42 -139.84
CA ALA A 761 3.50 135.05 -139.96
C ALA A 761 4.56 134.07 -140.52
N ASP A 762 5.55 134.56 -141.29
CA ASP A 762 6.44 133.70 -142.11
C ASP A 762 7.96 133.93 -141.93
N GLU A 763 8.38 134.81 -140.99
CA GLU A 763 9.81 135.08 -140.72
C GLU A 763 10.28 134.51 -139.36
N ALA A 764 9.58 133.50 -138.84
CA ALA A 764 9.88 132.83 -137.55
C ALA A 764 9.89 131.29 -137.63
N VAL A 765 9.98 130.73 -138.84
CA VAL A 765 10.38 129.33 -139.06
C VAL A 765 11.90 129.26 -139.06
N SER A 766 12.47 128.18 -138.50
CA SER A 766 13.90 127.83 -138.59
C SER A 766 14.92 128.78 -137.93
N LEU A 767 14.81 129.02 -136.61
CA LEU A 767 15.99 129.28 -135.78
C LEU A 767 15.95 128.49 -134.45
N LEU A 768 17.09 127.83 -134.18
CA LEU A 768 17.87 127.80 -132.93
C LEU A 768 17.11 127.68 -131.59
N ASP A 769 17.39 126.70 -130.71
CA ASP A 769 18.71 126.16 -130.30
C ASP A 769 19.70 127.24 -129.81
N ALA A 770 19.34 127.86 -128.67
CA ALA A 770 20.22 128.78 -127.96
C ALA A 770 20.02 128.66 -126.43
N HIS A 771 21.03 128.06 -125.77
CA HIS A 771 21.33 128.12 -124.33
C HIS A 771 20.36 127.45 -123.32
N GLY A 772 20.80 126.78 -122.25
CA GLY A 772 22.14 126.28 -121.85
C GLY A 772 23.20 127.34 -121.51
N PRO A 773 23.72 127.43 -120.27
CA PRO A 773 24.27 126.26 -119.55
C PRO A 773 24.23 126.36 -117.99
N THR A 774 25.01 125.51 -117.30
CA THR A 774 25.65 125.72 -115.95
C THR A 774 24.76 125.93 -114.70
N SER A 775 25.15 125.49 -113.49
CA SER A 775 26.15 124.47 -113.07
C SER A 775 25.93 124.05 -111.61
N GLU A 776 26.66 123.00 -111.21
CA GLU A 776 27.40 122.80 -109.95
C GLU A 776 27.37 123.92 -108.86
N SER A 777 27.50 123.64 -107.56
CA SER A 777 27.62 122.39 -106.77
C SER A 777 27.50 122.71 -105.26
N GLY A 778 27.53 121.71 -104.37
CA GLY A 778 27.71 121.96 -102.92
C GLY A 778 27.53 120.75 -101.98
N HIS A 779 28.64 120.23 -101.44
CA HIS A 779 28.65 119.49 -100.16
C HIS A 779 28.44 120.48 -98.98
N ALA A 780 28.24 120.10 -97.70
CA ALA A 780 28.44 118.86 -96.93
C ALA A 780 27.54 118.91 -95.66
N ALA A 781 27.46 117.97 -94.71
CA ALA A 781 27.60 116.51 -94.58
C ALA A 781 27.53 116.15 -93.06
N VAL A 782 27.48 114.85 -92.68
CA VAL A 782 28.16 114.27 -91.47
C VAL A 782 27.67 114.73 -90.05
N ARG A 783 27.46 113.89 -89.01
CA ARG A 783 27.52 112.41 -88.77
C ARG A 783 26.70 112.01 -87.50
N PRO A 784 26.56 110.70 -87.17
CA PRO A 784 25.57 110.15 -86.21
C PRO A 784 26.19 109.25 -85.11
N VAL A 785 25.50 108.16 -84.74
CA VAL A 785 25.90 107.01 -83.88
C VAL A 785 25.68 107.26 -82.36
N SER A 786 25.07 106.36 -81.59
CA SER A 786 24.49 105.02 -81.93
C SER A 786 22.97 105.06 -82.02
#